data_AF-A0A3S0XHP5-F1
#
_entry.id   AF-A0A3S0XHP5-F1
#
_cell.length_a   1.000
_cell.length_b   1.000
_cell.length_c   1.000
_cell.angle_alpha   90.00
_cell.angle_beta   90.00
_cell.angle_gamma   90.00
#
_symmetry.space_group_name_H-M   'P 1'
#
loop_
_entity.id
_entity.type
_entity.pdbx_description
1 polymer ?
#
loop_
_entity_poly.entity_id
_entity_poly.type
_entity_poly.pdbx_seq_one_letter_code
_entity_poly.pdbx_strand_id
1 'polypeptide(L)'
;MDVSDVQFIGNLHKTNPELFPILEKLLADPNQRAFVCNNIHYYKGNPSHFIQALVGQLLAHPDPSLLASLPIQTTAGALYSFGVHARSSNNLVMQAQLSSPTFIKVFFDNAVKEITALGYSHSAVKDQIERELMNCYLTGSLSEVKNLHFKNFLSAHIFNIAQACQVLPVSIQNSKMLDYFLTTTNAIKSDLLTKVAAINPAAIDSVFINDYFTRSLCANPKVLFEGLYRLNSTNPALAKYLTEIAQQQMDAFQPGSSAGFKNEVSRNGPAHLASWLTGENELQARVAAQAVIDRIAAQMNAMPVVFSDVNNRVAINRTASYLRTQAATILSAFEYQNAKQTLNLLSDPPEVYHAYMAKLEVINREYNRHLINCNQQEARAVIAKHIDDVQKFIPNTTGTAREMEESASRLRAMLNEPKYVEAKRTLGMTADPTEITQAFIEKSQAIDRAIAERINAEKPQFVQHIQEEVSASLHKANKKGPVELLKAFERFKDQYEDPYGDGLLNIKEKEKLFKELTPERVMKLAAKVQEIHLLKDDDLLKALEQAKAPLRKGVPISAEMAKLYEFLDVNVKPQVLSSKERIAHYVKDIEVLHVHFRDAGTKTEINARKEFLLAALNKLALKPEYASINDKAEVVAARQAKTEQINNMAEGLIKRLIAGYEAQIKTFPIQFSGNATNVQELHREARQLKHQLNDIVNKAIRDLGELPPSLQEARRQTEERIDAATKHEQLAFNKVEAAIDFKKHVAHHKHDLGTFERHLIEVEKMVKRVEVEHPAKYSHAKTLYDALITHVTHGQF
;
A
#
# COMPACT_ATOMS: atom_id res chain seq x y z
N MET A 1 26.05 -66.14 -6.43
CA MET A 1 24.85 -66.64 -7.13
C MET A 1 25.01 -68.12 -7.31
N ASP A 2 24.04 -68.90 -6.86
CA ASP A 2 24.00 -70.34 -7.10
C ASP A 2 23.33 -70.66 -8.45
N VAL A 3 23.26 -71.93 -8.84
CA VAL A 3 22.65 -72.37 -10.11
C VAL A 3 21.16 -71.99 -10.19
N SER A 4 20.46 -71.94 -9.05
CA SER A 4 19.05 -71.56 -8.99
C SER A 4 18.83 -70.06 -9.23
N ASP A 5 19.74 -69.21 -8.78
CA ASP A 5 19.72 -67.77 -9.05
C ASP A 5 19.91 -67.49 -10.56
N VAL A 6 20.82 -68.20 -11.21
CA VAL A 6 21.07 -68.07 -12.66
C VAL A 6 19.85 -68.53 -13.47
N GLN A 7 19.21 -69.63 -13.06
CA GLN A 7 17.96 -70.09 -13.67
C GLN A 7 16.82 -69.07 -13.52
N PHE A 8 16.71 -68.42 -12.35
CA PHE A 8 15.74 -67.35 -12.13
C PHE A 8 15.99 -66.16 -13.07
N ILE A 9 17.22 -65.66 -13.17
CA ILE A 9 17.59 -64.57 -14.10
C ILE A 9 17.27 -64.98 -15.55
N GLY A 10 17.58 -66.22 -15.94
CA GLY A 10 17.26 -66.74 -17.27
C GLY A 10 15.76 -66.76 -17.56
N ASN A 11 14.94 -67.15 -16.59
CA ASN A 11 13.48 -67.13 -16.70
C ASN A 11 12.92 -65.69 -16.71
N LEU A 12 13.50 -64.80 -15.92
CA LEU A 12 13.13 -63.39 -15.90
C LEU A 12 13.47 -62.72 -17.24
N HIS A 13 14.62 -63.01 -17.84
CA HIS A 13 14.98 -62.51 -19.16
C HIS A 13 14.03 -63.02 -20.25
N LYS A 14 13.59 -64.29 -20.17
CA LYS A 14 12.59 -64.84 -21.11
C LYS A 14 11.22 -64.17 -20.99
N THR A 15 10.81 -63.81 -19.77
CA THR A 15 9.47 -63.25 -19.50
C THR A 15 9.43 -61.73 -19.57
N ASN A 16 10.54 -61.06 -19.27
CA ASN A 16 10.68 -59.60 -19.19
C ASN A 16 12.08 -59.18 -19.67
N PRO A 17 12.38 -59.35 -20.98
CA PRO A 17 13.72 -59.09 -21.52
C PRO A 17 14.19 -57.65 -21.30
N GLU A 18 13.27 -56.70 -21.25
CA GLU A 18 13.55 -55.27 -21.05
C GLU A 18 14.08 -54.92 -19.66
N LEU A 19 13.92 -55.80 -18.66
CA LEU A 19 14.51 -55.60 -17.33
C LEU A 19 16.01 -55.91 -17.31
N PHE A 20 16.51 -56.69 -18.27
CA PHE A 20 17.88 -57.19 -18.25
C PHE A 20 18.95 -56.09 -18.34
N PRO A 21 18.83 -55.06 -19.20
CA PRO A 21 19.78 -53.94 -19.21
C PRO A 21 19.85 -53.18 -17.88
N ILE A 22 18.76 -53.14 -17.11
CA ILE A 22 18.72 -52.50 -15.79
C ILE A 22 19.42 -53.38 -14.76
N LEU A 23 19.13 -54.69 -14.79
CA LEU A 23 19.78 -55.67 -13.92
C LEU A 23 21.27 -55.72 -14.17
N GLU A 24 21.71 -55.67 -15.43
CA GLU A 24 23.13 -55.63 -15.80
C GLU A 24 23.82 -54.39 -15.21
N LYS A 25 23.20 -53.21 -15.33
CA LYS A 25 23.72 -51.96 -14.71
C LYS A 25 23.80 -52.05 -13.19
N LEU A 26 22.75 -52.55 -12.52
CA LEU A 26 22.73 -52.67 -11.07
C LEU A 26 23.69 -53.77 -10.56
N LEU A 27 23.89 -54.84 -11.32
CA LEU A 27 24.87 -55.87 -11.01
C LEU A 27 26.30 -55.39 -11.29
N ALA A 28 26.50 -54.47 -12.24
CA ALA A 28 27.79 -53.86 -12.50
C ALA A 28 28.23 -52.92 -11.36
N ASP A 29 27.29 -52.24 -10.70
CA ASP A 29 27.56 -51.39 -9.53
C ASP A 29 27.88 -52.24 -8.27
N PRO A 30 29.09 -52.17 -7.71
CA PRO A 30 29.48 -52.93 -6.51
C PRO A 30 28.60 -52.67 -5.29
N ASN A 31 28.04 -51.46 -5.15
CA ASN A 31 27.20 -51.06 -4.03
C ASN A 31 25.79 -51.63 -4.14
N GLN A 32 25.31 -51.89 -5.36
CA GLN A 32 23.96 -52.40 -5.63
C GLN A 32 23.96 -53.92 -5.82
N ARG A 33 25.07 -54.50 -6.28
CA ARG A 33 25.21 -55.94 -6.58
C ARG A 33 24.77 -56.84 -5.42
N ALA A 34 25.21 -56.56 -4.20
CA ALA A 34 24.86 -57.38 -3.03
C ALA A 34 23.35 -57.37 -2.76
N PHE A 35 22.71 -56.22 -2.92
CA PHE A 35 21.26 -56.07 -2.71
C PHE A 35 20.45 -56.75 -3.81
N VAL A 36 20.86 -56.62 -5.08
CA VAL A 36 20.21 -57.34 -6.20
C VAL A 36 20.34 -58.85 -6.02
N CYS A 37 21.52 -59.36 -5.68
CA CYS A 37 21.74 -60.78 -5.38
C CYS A 37 20.83 -61.26 -4.23
N ASN A 38 20.70 -60.49 -3.16
CA ASN A 38 19.82 -60.82 -2.04
C ASN A 38 18.35 -60.87 -2.49
N ASN A 39 17.88 -59.88 -3.25
CA ASN A 39 16.51 -59.87 -3.76
C ASN A 39 16.23 -61.07 -4.68
N ILE A 40 17.18 -61.46 -5.53
CA ILE A 40 17.06 -62.67 -6.36
C ILE A 40 16.91 -63.89 -5.45
N HIS A 41 17.78 -64.04 -4.44
CA HIS A 41 17.74 -65.19 -3.54
C HIS A 41 16.43 -65.28 -2.74
N TYR A 42 15.93 -64.16 -2.23
CA TYR A 42 14.69 -64.10 -1.44
C TYR A 42 13.43 -64.27 -2.29
N TYR A 43 13.41 -63.77 -3.52
CA TYR A 43 12.20 -63.73 -4.36
C TYR A 43 12.24 -64.65 -5.58
N LYS A 44 13.17 -65.62 -5.64
CA LYS A 44 13.30 -66.57 -6.76
C LYS A 44 12.04 -67.38 -7.10
N GLY A 45 11.09 -67.48 -6.17
CA GLY A 45 9.78 -68.12 -6.38
C GLY A 45 8.62 -67.16 -6.72
N ASN A 46 8.84 -65.84 -6.71
CA ASN A 46 7.80 -64.84 -6.92
C ASN A 46 8.31 -63.64 -7.73
N PRO A 47 8.27 -63.72 -9.07
CA PRO A 47 8.77 -62.66 -9.96
C PRO A 47 8.14 -61.28 -9.71
N SER A 48 6.86 -61.23 -9.32
CA SER A 48 6.17 -59.97 -9.02
C SER A 48 6.74 -59.27 -7.78
N HIS A 49 7.06 -60.03 -6.72
CA HIS A 49 7.71 -59.46 -5.53
C HIS A 49 9.15 -59.03 -5.83
N PHE A 50 9.85 -59.77 -6.69
CA PHE A 50 11.18 -59.36 -7.17
C PHE A 50 11.11 -58.03 -7.92
N ILE A 51 10.16 -57.88 -8.85
CA ILE A 51 9.94 -56.62 -9.59
C ILE A 51 9.62 -55.48 -8.62
N GLN A 52 8.78 -55.72 -7.62
CA GLN A 52 8.46 -54.70 -6.61
C GLN A 52 9.70 -54.30 -5.79
N ALA A 53 10.52 -55.26 -5.36
CA ALA A 53 11.76 -54.99 -4.65
C ALA A 53 12.77 -54.22 -5.51
N LEU A 54 12.88 -54.58 -6.80
CA LEU A 54 13.72 -53.92 -7.79
C LEU A 54 13.28 -52.47 -8.01
N VAL A 55 11.98 -52.22 -8.18
CA VAL A 55 11.43 -50.85 -8.33
C VAL A 55 11.68 -50.04 -7.06
N GLY A 56 11.47 -50.61 -5.88
CA GLY A 56 11.76 -49.93 -4.61
C GLY A 56 13.24 -49.53 -4.49
N GLN A 57 14.15 -50.42 -4.91
CA GLN A 57 15.59 -50.16 -4.94
C GLN A 57 15.93 -49.02 -5.91
N LEU A 58 15.33 -49.02 -7.10
CA LEU A 58 15.56 -47.99 -8.11
C LEU A 58 15.02 -46.63 -7.69
N LEU A 59 13.89 -46.60 -6.97
CA LEU A 59 13.38 -45.35 -6.36
C LEU A 59 14.34 -44.85 -5.28
N ALA A 60 14.93 -45.73 -4.47
CA ALA A 60 15.94 -45.32 -3.48
C ALA A 60 17.31 -44.97 -4.10
N HIS A 61 17.51 -45.17 -5.40
CA HIS A 61 18.80 -44.99 -6.05
C HIS A 61 19.11 -43.51 -6.31
N PRO A 62 20.36 -43.04 -6.06
CA PRO A 62 20.74 -41.64 -6.27
C PRO A 62 20.79 -41.22 -7.76
N ASP A 63 20.93 -42.17 -8.67
CA ASP A 63 20.88 -41.93 -10.12
C ASP A 63 19.44 -42.07 -10.67
N PRO A 64 18.73 -40.96 -10.96
CA PRO A 64 17.38 -40.99 -11.50
C PRO A 64 17.32 -41.49 -12.95
N SER A 65 18.45 -41.60 -13.67
CA SER A 65 18.48 -42.13 -15.04
C SER A 65 18.22 -43.64 -15.09
N LEU A 66 18.36 -44.36 -13.98
CA LEU A 66 18.00 -45.77 -13.91
C LEU A 66 16.48 -45.97 -13.88
N LEU A 67 15.73 -45.04 -13.27
CA LEU A 67 14.27 -44.99 -13.40
C LEU A 67 13.86 -44.72 -14.85
N ALA A 68 14.68 -43.98 -15.61
CA ALA A 68 14.44 -43.72 -17.02
C ALA A 68 14.44 -44.97 -17.91
N SER A 69 15.07 -46.03 -17.44
CA SER A 69 15.20 -47.30 -18.16
C SER A 69 14.11 -48.32 -17.81
N LEU A 70 13.20 -48.00 -16.87
CA LEU A 70 12.19 -48.93 -16.37
C LEU A 70 11.12 -49.25 -17.44
N PRO A 71 10.86 -50.54 -17.73
CA PRO A 71 9.73 -50.93 -18.58
C PRO A 71 8.43 -50.72 -17.81
N ILE A 72 7.67 -49.68 -18.19
CA ILE A 72 6.44 -49.28 -17.49
C ILE A 72 5.39 -50.39 -17.51
N GLN A 73 5.27 -51.16 -18.58
CA GLN A 73 4.30 -52.27 -18.66
C GLN A 73 4.51 -53.29 -17.52
N THR A 74 5.76 -53.64 -17.23
CA THR A 74 6.12 -54.60 -16.17
C THR A 74 6.14 -53.95 -14.79
N THR A 75 6.46 -52.66 -14.69
CA THR A 75 6.76 -51.98 -13.40
C THR A 75 5.67 -51.02 -12.91
N ALA A 76 4.67 -50.68 -13.73
CA ALA A 76 3.64 -49.70 -13.39
C ALA A 76 2.84 -50.07 -12.14
N GLY A 77 2.52 -51.36 -11.93
CA GLY A 77 1.80 -51.81 -10.74
C GLY A 77 2.60 -51.58 -9.45
N ALA A 78 3.91 -51.85 -9.49
CA ALA A 78 4.81 -51.59 -8.36
C ALA A 78 4.97 -50.08 -8.13
N LEU A 79 5.24 -49.30 -9.20
CA LEU A 79 5.37 -47.83 -9.13
C LEU A 79 4.09 -47.17 -8.59
N TYR A 80 2.91 -47.63 -9.02
CA TYR A 80 1.63 -47.17 -8.51
C TYR A 80 1.50 -47.45 -7.01
N SER A 81 1.81 -48.67 -6.58
CA SER A 81 1.75 -49.07 -5.17
C SER A 81 2.69 -48.24 -4.30
N PHE A 82 3.92 -48.00 -4.76
CA PHE A 82 4.85 -47.10 -4.08
C PHE A 82 4.33 -45.66 -4.06
N GLY A 83 3.80 -45.14 -5.16
CA GLY A 83 3.25 -43.77 -5.23
C GLY A 83 2.08 -43.56 -4.25
N VAL A 84 1.13 -44.49 -4.20
CA VAL A 84 0.02 -44.46 -3.23
C VAL A 84 0.56 -44.54 -1.81
N HIS A 85 1.50 -45.44 -1.55
CA HIS A 85 2.12 -45.56 -0.24
C HIS A 85 2.83 -44.26 0.17
N ALA A 86 3.66 -43.68 -0.71
CA ALA A 86 4.35 -42.39 -0.50
C ALA A 86 3.41 -41.27 -0.10
N ARG A 87 2.22 -41.21 -0.72
CA ARG A 87 1.19 -40.23 -0.36
C ARG A 87 0.60 -40.53 1.01
N SER A 88 0.20 -41.77 1.25
CA SER A 88 -0.40 -42.17 2.53
C SER A 88 0.56 -42.00 3.72
N SER A 89 1.87 -42.19 3.51
CA SER A 89 2.92 -42.07 4.53
C SER A 89 3.59 -40.69 4.53
N ASN A 90 3.15 -39.77 3.67
CA ASN A 90 3.74 -38.44 3.48
C ASN A 90 5.27 -38.44 3.23
N ASN A 91 5.76 -39.44 2.50
CA ASN A 91 7.16 -39.51 2.09
C ASN A 91 7.45 -38.49 0.96
N LEU A 92 7.82 -37.27 1.36
CA LEU A 92 8.06 -36.15 0.44
C LEU A 92 9.17 -36.43 -0.59
N VAL A 93 10.20 -37.18 -0.22
CA VAL A 93 11.33 -37.51 -1.12
C VAL A 93 10.83 -38.37 -2.28
N MET A 94 10.10 -39.44 -1.97
CA MET A 94 9.58 -40.34 -2.99
C MET A 94 8.47 -39.70 -3.81
N GLN A 95 7.64 -38.84 -3.21
CA GLN A 95 6.67 -38.02 -3.95
C GLN A 95 7.37 -37.07 -4.94
N ALA A 96 8.45 -36.39 -4.53
CA ALA A 96 9.20 -35.49 -5.39
C ALA A 96 9.83 -36.21 -6.60
N GLN A 97 10.32 -37.43 -6.38
CA GLN A 97 10.93 -38.25 -7.43
C GLN A 97 9.90 -38.72 -8.47
N LEU A 98 8.77 -39.26 -8.01
CA LEU A 98 7.67 -39.74 -8.86
C LEU A 98 6.88 -38.61 -9.54
N SER A 99 6.99 -37.37 -9.05
CA SER A 99 6.40 -36.18 -9.68
C SER A 99 7.40 -35.31 -10.43
N SER A 100 8.65 -35.78 -10.57
CA SER A 100 9.69 -35.05 -11.29
C SER A 100 9.44 -35.00 -12.81
N PRO A 101 9.78 -33.89 -13.49
CA PRO A 101 9.63 -33.80 -14.96
C PRO A 101 10.38 -34.90 -15.71
N THR A 102 11.55 -35.31 -15.19
CA THR A 102 12.35 -36.40 -15.76
C THR A 102 11.61 -37.73 -15.72
N PHE A 103 11.03 -38.09 -14.57
CA PHE A 103 10.26 -39.32 -14.43
C PHE A 103 9.00 -39.30 -15.31
N ILE A 104 8.27 -38.18 -15.32
CA ILE A 104 7.06 -38.05 -16.14
C ILE A 104 7.39 -38.15 -17.64
N LYS A 105 8.49 -37.55 -18.10
CA LYS A 105 8.94 -37.65 -19.50
C LYS A 105 9.28 -39.09 -19.88
N VAL A 106 9.97 -39.81 -19.01
CA VAL A 106 10.27 -41.24 -19.19
C VAL A 106 8.98 -42.04 -19.28
N PHE A 107 8.05 -41.78 -18.38
CA PHE A 107 6.76 -42.47 -18.33
C PHE A 107 5.99 -42.25 -19.63
N PHE A 108 6.02 -41.01 -20.15
CA PHE A 108 5.49 -40.65 -21.45
C PHE A 108 6.18 -41.41 -22.60
N ASP A 109 7.51 -41.37 -22.69
CA ASP A 109 8.26 -42.02 -23.77
C ASP A 109 8.06 -43.54 -23.78
N ASN A 110 7.94 -44.18 -22.61
CA ASN A 110 7.65 -45.60 -22.50
C ASN A 110 6.21 -45.93 -22.93
N ALA A 111 5.23 -45.11 -22.56
CA ALA A 111 3.85 -45.29 -23.01
C ALA A 111 3.75 -45.19 -24.55
N VAL A 112 4.53 -44.30 -25.17
CA VAL A 112 4.62 -44.22 -26.63
C VAL A 112 5.21 -45.50 -27.22
N LYS A 113 6.34 -45.98 -26.69
CA LYS A 113 6.99 -47.22 -27.16
C LYS A 113 6.08 -48.43 -27.06
N GLU A 114 5.37 -48.58 -25.95
CA GLU A 114 4.47 -49.71 -25.69
C GLU A 114 3.36 -49.78 -26.74
N ILE A 115 2.66 -48.68 -27.01
CA ILE A 115 1.59 -48.67 -28.01
C ILE A 115 2.18 -48.82 -29.42
N THR A 116 3.37 -48.26 -29.68
CA THR A 116 4.07 -48.43 -30.97
C THR A 116 4.41 -49.91 -31.24
N ALA A 117 4.75 -50.69 -30.20
CA ALA A 117 5.02 -52.13 -30.33
C ALA A 117 3.80 -52.94 -30.79
N LEU A 118 2.59 -52.40 -30.70
CA LEU A 118 1.36 -53.00 -31.24
C LEU A 118 1.17 -52.77 -32.75
N GLY A 119 2.15 -52.16 -33.44
CA GLY A 119 2.15 -51.94 -34.89
C GLY A 119 1.68 -50.55 -35.33
N TYR A 120 1.46 -49.62 -34.40
CA TYR A 120 1.10 -48.23 -34.72
C TYR A 120 2.34 -47.38 -35.02
N SER A 121 2.17 -46.32 -35.82
CA SER A 121 3.25 -45.36 -36.08
C SER A 121 3.63 -44.59 -34.81
N HIS A 122 4.93 -44.54 -34.51
CA HIS A 122 5.47 -43.82 -33.35
C HIS A 122 4.99 -42.35 -33.29
N SER A 123 4.96 -41.65 -34.43
CA SER A 123 4.50 -40.25 -34.47
C SER A 123 3.01 -40.12 -34.16
N ALA A 124 2.18 -41.04 -34.67
CA ALA A 124 0.73 -41.03 -34.45
C ALA A 124 0.37 -41.34 -32.99
N VAL A 125 1.06 -42.31 -32.39
CA VAL A 125 0.90 -42.66 -30.97
C VAL A 125 1.30 -41.49 -30.09
N LYS A 126 2.47 -40.90 -30.34
CA LYS A 126 2.94 -39.73 -29.59
C LYS A 126 1.93 -38.59 -29.66
N ASP A 127 1.50 -38.23 -30.86
CA ASP A 127 0.51 -37.18 -31.14
C ASP A 127 -0.83 -37.45 -30.43
N GLN A 128 -1.24 -38.72 -30.35
CA GLN A 128 -2.43 -39.14 -29.60
C GLN A 128 -2.27 -38.92 -28.09
N ILE A 129 -1.19 -39.41 -27.47
CA ILE A 129 -1.00 -39.28 -26.01
C ILE A 129 -0.89 -37.80 -25.62
N GLU A 130 -0.19 -36.98 -26.42
CA GLU A 130 -0.11 -35.52 -26.20
C GLU A 130 -1.51 -34.87 -26.21
N ARG A 131 -2.37 -35.25 -27.17
CA ARG A 131 -3.76 -34.80 -27.22
C ARG A 131 -4.56 -35.23 -26.01
N GLU A 132 -4.45 -36.50 -25.60
CA GLU A 132 -5.18 -37.04 -24.44
C GLU A 132 -4.82 -36.29 -23.15
N LEU A 133 -3.53 -36.03 -22.92
CA LEU A 133 -3.06 -35.28 -21.74
C LEU A 133 -3.54 -33.83 -21.78
N MET A 134 -3.42 -33.15 -22.92
CA MET A 134 -3.87 -31.77 -23.06
C MET A 134 -5.39 -31.65 -22.95
N ASN A 135 -6.17 -32.55 -23.53
CA ASN A 135 -7.62 -32.57 -23.37
C ASN A 135 -8.03 -32.80 -21.91
N CYS A 136 -7.37 -33.73 -21.22
CA CYS A 136 -7.58 -33.93 -19.78
C CYS A 136 -7.26 -32.66 -18.98
N TYR A 137 -6.19 -31.94 -19.35
CA TYR A 137 -5.80 -30.69 -18.70
C TYR A 137 -6.85 -29.58 -18.88
N LEU A 138 -7.39 -29.45 -20.09
CA LEU A 138 -8.36 -28.40 -20.43
C LEU A 138 -9.77 -28.71 -19.89
N THR A 139 -10.22 -29.95 -20.06
CA THR A 139 -11.56 -30.39 -19.61
C THR A 139 -11.60 -30.65 -18.11
N GLY A 140 -10.50 -31.09 -17.52
CA GLY A 140 -10.45 -31.65 -16.17
C GLY A 140 -10.95 -33.08 -16.09
N SER A 141 -11.28 -33.73 -17.22
CA SER A 141 -11.84 -35.07 -17.25
C SER A 141 -10.76 -36.13 -17.49
N LEU A 142 -10.62 -37.05 -16.52
CA LEU A 142 -9.77 -38.23 -16.66
C LEU A 142 -10.30 -39.24 -17.70
N SER A 143 -11.51 -39.04 -18.24
CA SER A 143 -12.03 -39.86 -19.35
C SER A 143 -11.26 -39.64 -20.65
N GLU A 144 -10.60 -38.49 -20.79
CA GLU A 144 -9.81 -38.13 -21.99
C GLU A 144 -8.51 -38.95 -22.09
N VAL A 145 -8.02 -39.49 -20.97
CA VAL A 145 -6.79 -40.30 -20.92
C VAL A 145 -7.15 -41.76 -21.15
N LYS A 146 -6.78 -42.30 -22.31
CA LYS A 146 -7.05 -43.70 -22.68
C LYS A 146 -5.96 -44.64 -22.20
N ASN A 147 -4.72 -44.16 -22.07
CA ASN A 147 -3.66 -44.94 -21.47
C ASN A 147 -3.96 -45.22 -19.98
N LEU A 148 -4.20 -46.49 -19.65
CA LEU A 148 -4.62 -46.92 -18.32
C LEU A 148 -3.60 -46.55 -17.24
N HIS A 149 -2.30 -46.64 -17.54
CA HIS A 149 -1.25 -46.30 -16.59
C HIS A 149 -1.24 -44.81 -16.25
N PHE A 150 -1.29 -43.93 -17.25
CA PHE A 150 -1.44 -42.49 -17.02
C PHE A 150 -2.69 -42.17 -16.22
N LYS A 151 -3.83 -42.76 -16.58
CA LYS A 151 -5.11 -42.55 -15.89
C LYS A 151 -5.02 -42.95 -14.43
N ASN A 152 -4.43 -44.11 -14.13
CA ASN A 152 -4.26 -44.59 -12.76
C ASN A 152 -3.36 -43.64 -11.94
N PHE A 153 -2.23 -43.21 -12.48
CA PHE A 153 -1.30 -42.32 -11.78
C PHE A 153 -1.91 -40.94 -11.51
N LEU A 154 -2.66 -40.38 -12.47
CA LEU A 154 -3.39 -39.12 -12.29
C LEU A 154 -4.51 -39.27 -11.27
N SER A 155 -5.27 -40.37 -11.30
CA SER A 155 -6.37 -40.63 -10.35
C SER A 155 -5.88 -40.83 -8.90
N ALA A 156 -4.72 -41.46 -8.72
CA ALA A 156 -4.06 -41.59 -7.43
C ALA A 156 -3.28 -40.33 -7.03
N HIS A 157 -3.32 -39.27 -7.85
CA HIS A 157 -2.54 -38.04 -7.73
C HIS A 157 -1.05 -38.26 -7.40
N ILE A 158 -0.44 -39.28 -8.01
CA ILE A 158 1.01 -39.52 -7.89
C ILE A 158 1.77 -38.36 -8.54
N PHE A 159 1.28 -37.91 -9.70
CA PHE A 159 1.55 -36.60 -10.27
C PHE A 159 0.22 -36.00 -10.73
N ASN A 160 0.16 -34.67 -10.87
CA ASN A 160 -1.02 -33.98 -11.37
C ASN A 160 -0.94 -33.70 -12.88
N ILE A 161 -2.07 -33.35 -13.49
CA ILE A 161 -2.16 -33.14 -14.93
C ILE A 161 -1.33 -31.92 -15.41
N ALA A 162 -1.14 -30.91 -14.57
CA ALA A 162 -0.27 -29.78 -14.90
C ALA A 162 1.20 -30.21 -15.01
N GLN A 163 1.68 -31.06 -14.09
CA GLN A 163 3.03 -31.64 -14.15
C GLN A 163 3.19 -32.53 -15.38
N ALA A 164 2.16 -33.30 -15.75
CA ALA A 164 2.16 -34.10 -16.97
C ALA A 164 2.27 -33.24 -18.23
N CYS A 165 1.56 -32.11 -18.33
CA CYS A 165 1.67 -31.22 -19.48
C CYS A 165 3.00 -30.46 -19.55
N GLN A 166 3.67 -30.21 -18.42
CA GLN A 166 4.96 -29.49 -18.39
C GLN A 166 6.09 -30.21 -19.14
N VAL A 167 6.01 -31.53 -19.34
CA VAL A 167 7.04 -32.26 -20.10
C VAL A 167 6.89 -32.08 -21.61
N LEU A 168 5.76 -31.56 -22.07
CA LEU A 168 5.51 -31.28 -23.47
C LEU A 168 6.19 -29.95 -23.87
N PRO A 169 6.80 -29.84 -25.06
CA PRO A 169 7.29 -28.56 -25.56
C PRO A 169 6.17 -27.51 -25.62
N VAL A 170 6.50 -26.25 -25.33
CA VAL A 170 5.51 -25.15 -25.32
C VAL A 170 4.78 -25.03 -26.66
N SER A 171 5.48 -25.23 -27.78
CA SER A 171 4.87 -25.23 -29.12
C SER A 171 3.80 -26.30 -29.28
N ILE A 172 4.04 -27.51 -28.76
CA ILE A 172 3.08 -28.61 -28.78
C ILE A 172 1.89 -28.30 -27.87
N GLN A 173 2.14 -27.79 -26.65
CA GLN A 173 1.07 -27.39 -25.75
C GLN A 173 0.14 -26.35 -26.40
N ASN A 174 0.72 -25.31 -27.02
CA ASN A 174 -0.02 -24.28 -27.73
C ASN A 174 -0.81 -24.86 -28.92
N SER A 175 -0.18 -25.73 -29.71
CA SER A 175 -0.84 -26.40 -30.84
C SER A 175 -2.03 -27.24 -30.41
N LYS A 176 -1.89 -28.07 -29.35
CA LYS A 176 -3.01 -28.90 -28.85
C LYS A 176 -4.12 -28.06 -28.22
N MET A 177 -3.74 -26.98 -27.53
CA MET A 177 -4.70 -26.05 -26.94
C MET A 177 -5.51 -25.32 -28.01
N LEU A 178 -4.84 -24.90 -29.09
CA LEU A 178 -5.47 -24.29 -30.24
C LEU A 178 -6.36 -25.29 -30.99
N ASP A 179 -5.91 -26.53 -31.20
CA ASP A 179 -6.70 -27.63 -31.78
C ASP A 179 -8.01 -27.81 -31.00
N TYR A 180 -7.92 -27.93 -29.67
CA TYR A 180 -9.09 -28.04 -28.80
C TYR A 180 -10.00 -26.80 -28.90
N PHE A 181 -9.43 -25.59 -28.88
CA PHE A 181 -10.19 -24.33 -29.00
C PHE A 181 -10.98 -24.27 -30.32
N LEU A 182 -10.35 -24.63 -31.43
CA LEU A 182 -10.96 -24.54 -32.76
C LEU A 182 -12.03 -25.62 -32.98
N THR A 183 -11.85 -26.81 -32.40
CA THR A 183 -12.73 -27.96 -32.61
C THR A 183 -13.85 -28.09 -31.57
N THR A 184 -13.71 -27.51 -30.38
CA THR A 184 -14.70 -27.67 -29.33
C THR A 184 -16.00 -26.90 -29.63
N THR A 185 -17.13 -27.55 -29.35
CA THR A 185 -18.47 -26.95 -29.35
C THR A 185 -18.95 -26.59 -27.94
N ASN A 186 -18.23 -27.06 -26.91
CA ASN A 186 -18.56 -26.79 -25.52
C ASN A 186 -18.13 -25.37 -25.12
N ALA A 187 -18.73 -24.86 -24.04
CA ALA A 187 -18.33 -23.59 -23.45
C ALA A 187 -16.83 -23.62 -23.07
N ILE A 188 -16.08 -22.65 -23.59
CA ILE A 188 -14.64 -22.52 -23.36
C ILE A 188 -14.43 -21.89 -21.99
N LYS A 189 -13.66 -22.57 -21.12
CA LYS A 189 -13.33 -22.05 -19.78
C LYS A 189 -12.53 -20.75 -19.88
N SER A 190 -12.75 -19.81 -18.96
CA SER A 190 -12.05 -18.52 -18.89
C SER A 190 -10.53 -18.66 -18.93
N ASP A 191 -9.98 -19.64 -18.21
CA ASP A 191 -8.52 -19.86 -18.13
C ASP A 191 -7.92 -20.27 -19.48
N LEU A 192 -8.69 -20.96 -20.32
CA LEU A 192 -8.29 -21.32 -21.68
C LEU A 192 -8.32 -20.09 -22.59
N LEU A 193 -9.32 -19.22 -22.46
CA LEU A 193 -9.38 -17.96 -23.21
C LEU A 193 -8.14 -17.10 -22.94
N THR A 194 -7.76 -16.94 -21.67
CA THR A 194 -6.57 -16.18 -21.27
C THR A 194 -5.28 -16.75 -21.89
N LYS A 195 -5.15 -18.08 -21.92
CA LYS A 195 -3.98 -18.73 -22.52
C LYS A 195 -3.94 -18.56 -24.04
N VAL A 196 -5.05 -18.78 -24.73
CA VAL A 196 -5.15 -18.62 -26.19
C VAL A 196 -4.93 -17.16 -26.61
N ALA A 197 -5.41 -16.19 -25.82
CA ALA A 197 -5.16 -14.77 -26.03
C ALA A 197 -3.66 -14.41 -25.99
N ALA A 198 -2.86 -15.16 -25.23
CA ALA A 198 -1.42 -14.94 -25.09
C ALA A 198 -0.56 -15.70 -26.11
N ILE A 199 -1.14 -16.57 -26.95
CA ILE A 199 -0.36 -17.34 -27.94
C ILE A 199 0.14 -16.40 -29.05
N ASN A 200 1.47 -16.35 -29.20
CA ASN A 200 2.12 -15.72 -30.35
C ASN A 200 2.10 -16.69 -31.54
N PRO A 201 1.76 -16.24 -32.77
CA PRO A 201 1.88 -17.04 -33.99
C PRO A 201 3.19 -17.83 -34.14
N ALA A 202 4.33 -17.24 -33.77
CA ALA A 202 5.65 -17.89 -33.87
C ALA A 202 5.85 -19.04 -32.86
N ALA A 203 5.00 -19.15 -31.85
CA ALA A 203 5.05 -20.17 -30.81
C ALA A 203 4.16 -21.39 -31.10
N ILE A 204 3.66 -21.53 -32.33
CA ILE A 204 2.87 -22.66 -32.79
C ILE A 204 3.75 -23.56 -33.66
N ASP A 205 3.61 -24.87 -33.49
CA ASP A 205 4.30 -25.84 -34.34
C ASP A 205 3.82 -25.76 -35.81
N SER A 206 4.74 -25.48 -36.73
CA SER A 206 4.44 -25.35 -38.16
C SER A 206 3.98 -26.67 -38.79
N VAL A 207 4.42 -27.82 -38.27
CA VAL A 207 3.95 -29.14 -38.70
C VAL A 207 2.48 -29.31 -38.33
N PHE A 208 2.11 -28.95 -37.09
CA PHE A 208 0.71 -28.93 -36.66
C PHE A 208 -0.15 -28.04 -37.54
N ILE A 209 0.29 -26.83 -37.86
CA ILE A 209 -0.46 -25.93 -38.75
C ILE A 209 -0.71 -26.63 -40.09
N ASN A 210 0.34 -27.15 -40.75
CA ASN A 210 0.15 -27.78 -42.05
C ASN A 210 -0.81 -29.00 -41.98
N ASP A 211 -0.66 -29.87 -40.99
CA ASP A 211 -1.48 -31.07 -40.84
C ASP A 211 -2.92 -30.77 -40.42
N TYR A 212 -3.13 -29.79 -39.55
CA TYR A 212 -4.45 -29.39 -39.08
C TYR A 212 -5.25 -28.72 -40.20
N PHE A 213 -4.65 -27.75 -40.89
CA PHE A 213 -5.32 -27.02 -41.96
C PHE A 213 -5.60 -27.92 -43.17
N THR A 214 -4.66 -28.79 -43.56
CA THR A 214 -4.90 -29.79 -44.62
C THR A 214 -6.10 -30.68 -44.28
N ARG A 215 -6.15 -31.25 -43.07
CA ARG A 215 -7.28 -32.12 -42.68
C ARG A 215 -8.59 -31.36 -42.57
N SER A 216 -8.57 -30.17 -41.98
CA SER A 216 -9.78 -29.37 -41.72
C SER A 216 -10.37 -28.80 -43.01
N LEU A 217 -9.53 -28.36 -43.95
CA LEU A 217 -9.96 -27.86 -45.26
C LEU A 217 -10.55 -28.96 -46.12
N CYS A 218 -9.96 -30.16 -46.12
CA CYS A 218 -10.52 -31.30 -46.85
C CYS A 218 -11.85 -31.79 -46.25
N ALA A 219 -12.02 -31.68 -44.93
CA ALA A 219 -13.22 -32.16 -44.25
C ALA A 219 -14.39 -31.16 -44.35
N ASN A 220 -14.18 -29.91 -43.90
CA ASN A 220 -15.22 -28.88 -43.90
C ASN A 220 -14.60 -27.47 -43.71
N PRO A 221 -14.34 -26.73 -44.79
CA PRO A 221 -13.80 -25.37 -44.71
C PRO A 221 -14.66 -24.43 -43.86
N LYS A 222 -15.99 -24.57 -43.90
CA LYS A 222 -16.91 -23.71 -43.13
C LYS A 222 -16.67 -23.82 -41.63
N VAL A 223 -16.56 -25.04 -41.10
CA VAL A 223 -16.31 -25.27 -39.67
C VAL A 223 -14.96 -24.69 -39.24
N LEU A 224 -13.94 -24.82 -40.09
CA LEU A 224 -12.63 -24.21 -39.84
C LEU A 224 -12.75 -22.69 -39.71
N PHE A 225 -13.36 -22.01 -40.69
CA PHE A 225 -13.47 -20.55 -40.67
C PHE A 225 -14.41 -20.03 -39.56
N GLU A 226 -15.42 -20.80 -39.14
CA GLU A 226 -16.20 -20.50 -37.93
C GLU A 226 -15.33 -20.60 -36.67
N GLY A 227 -14.45 -21.60 -36.58
CA GLY A 227 -13.43 -21.71 -35.53
C GLY A 227 -12.48 -20.51 -35.50
N LEU A 228 -11.98 -20.08 -36.66
CA LEU A 228 -11.10 -18.92 -36.79
C LEU A 228 -11.82 -17.60 -36.48
N TYR A 229 -13.10 -17.48 -36.83
CA TYR A 229 -13.92 -16.33 -36.46
C TYR A 229 -14.09 -16.24 -34.94
N ARG A 230 -14.35 -17.35 -34.26
CA ARG A 230 -14.36 -17.40 -32.78
C ARG A 230 -13.00 -17.08 -32.18
N LEU A 231 -11.91 -17.49 -32.84
CA LEU A 231 -10.56 -17.13 -32.40
C LEU A 231 -10.32 -15.62 -32.54
N ASN A 232 -10.91 -14.96 -33.53
CA ASN A 232 -10.73 -13.52 -33.77
C ASN A 232 -11.19 -12.68 -32.57
N SER A 233 -12.23 -13.07 -31.84
CA SER A 233 -12.64 -12.39 -30.61
C SER A 233 -11.68 -12.60 -29.43
N THR A 234 -10.85 -13.64 -29.46
CA THR A 234 -9.95 -14.00 -28.36
C THR A 234 -8.50 -13.56 -28.63
N ASN A 235 -8.03 -13.73 -29.87
CA ASN A 235 -6.69 -13.39 -30.32
C ASN A 235 -6.75 -12.97 -31.80
N PRO A 236 -7.01 -11.68 -32.09
CA PRO A 236 -7.18 -11.18 -33.46
C PRO A 236 -5.92 -11.38 -34.33
N ALA A 237 -4.73 -11.17 -33.75
CA ALA A 237 -3.46 -11.31 -34.46
C ALA A 237 -3.24 -12.75 -34.91
N LEU A 238 -3.50 -13.72 -34.03
CA LEU A 238 -3.39 -15.13 -34.36
C LEU A 238 -4.48 -15.57 -35.35
N ALA A 239 -5.72 -15.12 -35.16
CA ALA A 239 -6.80 -15.42 -36.08
C ALA A 239 -6.50 -14.94 -37.50
N LYS A 240 -5.99 -13.71 -37.64
CA LYS A 240 -5.56 -13.16 -38.93
C LYS A 240 -4.47 -14.02 -39.58
N TYR A 241 -3.39 -14.31 -38.84
CA TYR A 241 -2.28 -15.15 -39.32
C TYR A 241 -2.76 -16.52 -39.82
N LEU A 242 -3.58 -17.20 -39.03
CA LEU A 242 -4.10 -18.52 -39.37
C LEU A 242 -5.10 -18.48 -40.54
N THR A 243 -5.88 -17.40 -40.65
CA THR A 243 -6.80 -17.18 -41.78
C THR A 243 -6.03 -17.00 -43.08
N GLU A 244 -4.92 -16.25 -43.07
CA GLU A 244 -4.03 -16.08 -44.22
C GLU A 244 -3.43 -17.42 -44.65
N ILE A 245 -2.95 -18.24 -43.71
CA ILE A 245 -2.43 -19.59 -44.01
C ILE A 245 -3.54 -20.48 -44.58
N ALA A 246 -4.73 -20.47 -43.99
CA ALA A 246 -5.85 -21.27 -44.48
C ALA A 246 -6.21 -20.91 -45.94
N GLN A 247 -6.27 -19.62 -46.25
CA GLN A 247 -6.55 -19.13 -47.61
C GLN A 247 -5.45 -19.53 -48.59
N GLN A 248 -4.17 -19.36 -48.20
CA GLN A 248 -3.03 -19.80 -49.00
C GLN A 248 -3.07 -21.30 -49.28
N GLN A 249 -3.38 -22.13 -48.28
CA GLN A 249 -3.50 -23.57 -48.46
C GLN A 249 -4.68 -23.95 -49.36
N MET A 250 -5.84 -23.31 -49.20
CA MET A 250 -6.99 -23.55 -50.09
C MET A 250 -6.63 -23.27 -51.56
N ASP A 251 -5.96 -22.14 -51.81
CA ASP A 251 -5.55 -21.78 -53.17
C ASP A 251 -4.41 -22.66 -53.70
N ALA A 252 -3.56 -23.19 -52.81
CA ALA A 252 -2.56 -24.19 -53.18
C ALA A 252 -3.18 -25.54 -53.59
N PHE A 253 -4.30 -25.94 -52.96
CA PHE A 253 -5.06 -27.13 -53.37
C PHE A 253 -5.72 -26.93 -54.73
N GLN A 254 -6.39 -25.79 -54.93
CA GLN A 254 -6.98 -25.43 -56.21
C GLN A 254 -7.02 -23.90 -56.34
N PRO A 255 -6.34 -23.31 -57.34
CA PRO A 255 -6.27 -21.86 -57.50
C PRO A 255 -7.64 -21.20 -57.57
N GLY A 256 -7.86 -20.17 -56.75
CA GLY A 256 -9.11 -19.42 -56.68
C GLY A 256 -10.17 -20.03 -55.75
N SER A 257 -9.88 -21.14 -55.07
CA SER A 257 -10.79 -21.77 -54.11
C SER A 257 -11.09 -20.89 -52.91
N SER A 258 -10.13 -20.09 -52.45
CA SER A 258 -10.37 -19.16 -51.34
C SER A 258 -11.40 -18.09 -51.74
N ALA A 259 -11.28 -17.54 -52.96
CA ALA A 259 -12.22 -16.57 -53.51
C ALA A 259 -13.60 -17.19 -53.78
N GLY A 260 -13.62 -18.42 -54.32
CA GLY A 260 -14.85 -19.20 -54.51
C GLY A 260 -15.59 -19.43 -53.19
N PHE A 261 -14.87 -19.82 -52.15
CA PHE A 261 -15.42 -20.02 -50.80
C PHE A 261 -15.95 -18.71 -50.20
N LYS A 262 -15.21 -17.59 -50.32
CA LYS A 262 -15.70 -16.27 -49.85
C LYS A 262 -17.03 -15.90 -50.52
N ASN A 263 -17.16 -16.14 -51.82
CA ASN A 263 -18.40 -15.89 -52.57
C ASN A 263 -19.53 -16.83 -52.14
N GLU A 264 -19.23 -18.10 -51.89
CA GLU A 264 -20.19 -19.08 -51.39
C GLU A 264 -20.72 -18.72 -50.00
N VAL A 265 -19.83 -18.37 -49.07
CA VAL A 265 -20.21 -17.93 -47.72
C VAL A 265 -20.99 -16.61 -47.78
N SER A 266 -20.65 -15.70 -48.69
CA SER A 266 -21.40 -14.45 -48.88
C SER A 266 -22.83 -14.66 -49.39
N ARG A 267 -23.06 -15.73 -50.18
CA ARG A 267 -24.38 -16.05 -50.72
C ARG A 267 -25.23 -16.90 -49.77
N ASN A 268 -24.61 -17.88 -49.12
CA ASN A 268 -25.31 -18.97 -48.43
C ASN A 268 -24.88 -19.15 -46.94
N GLY A 269 -23.92 -18.36 -46.46
CA GLY A 269 -23.34 -18.49 -45.13
C GLY A 269 -23.98 -17.61 -44.06
N PRO A 270 -23.58 -17.79 -42.79
CA PRO A 270 -23.99 -16.89 -41.72
C PRO A 270 -23.51 -15.45 -41.98
N ALA A 271 -24.39 -14.46 -41.78
CA ALA A 271 -24.09 -13.05 -42.09
C ALA A 271 -22.80 -12.54 -41.41
N HIS A 272 -22.54 -12.96 -40.17
CA HIS A 272 -21.33 -12.58 -39.44
C HIS A 272 -20.06 -13.17 -40.06
N LEU A 273 -20.10 -14.42 -40.54
CA LEU A 273 -18.95 -15.06 -41.17
C LEU A 273 -18.68 -14.47 -42.56
N ALA A 274 -19.73 -14.24 -43.35
CA ALA A 274 -19.64 -13.54 -44.63
C ALA A 274 -19.03 -12.14 -44.45
N SER A 275 -19.52 -11.38 -43.47
CA SER A 275 -19.04 -10.04 -43.16
C SER A 275 -17.56 -9.96 -42.78
N TRP A 276 -17.07 -10.97 -42.04
CA TRP A 276 -15.69 -11.05 -41.60
C TRP A 276 -14.74 -11.46 -42.72
N LEU A 277 -15.17 -12.35 -43.62
CA LEU A 277 -14.34 -12.85 -44.73
C LEU A 277 -14.20 -11.85 -45.90
N THR A 278 -15.13 -10.91 -46.09
CA THR A 278 -15.14 -9.94 -47.20
C THR A 278 -14.57 -8.57 -46.87
N GLY A 279 -14.32 -8.24 -45.59
CA GLY A 279 -13.65 -7.01 -45.17
C GLY A 279 -14.46 -5.70 -45.26
N GLU A 280 -15.60 -5.66 -45.97
CA GLU A 280 -16.43 -4.45 -46.10
C GLU A 280 -17.12 -4.02 -44.79
N ASN A 281 -17.29 -4.94 -43.84
CA ASN A 281 -17.87 -4.66 -42.53
C ASN A 281 -16.86 -4.23 -41.45
N GLU A 282 -15.55 -4.35 -41.68
CA GLU A 282 -14.57 -3.91 -40.67
C GLU A 282 -14.57 -2.39 -40.53
N LEU A 283 -14.74 -1.66 -41.65
CA LEU A 283 -14.89 -0.20 -41.63
C LEU A 283 -16.23 0.22 -40.99
N GLN A 284 -17.35 -0.43 -41.33
CA GLN A 284 -18.65 -0.13 -40.74
C GLN A 284 -18.73 -0.50 -39.25
N ALA A 285 -18.16 -1.63 -38.84
CA ALA A 285 -18.07 -2.03 -37.44
C ALA A 285 -17.20 -1.06 -36.64
N ARG A 286 -16.10 -0.55 -37.22
CA ARG A 286 -15.28 0.50 -36.60
C ARG A 286 -16.02 1.83 -36.49
N VAL A 287 -16.77 2.24 -37.50
CA VAL A 287 -17.62 3.46 -37.45
C VAL A 287 -18.71 3.31 -36.39
N ALA A 288 -19.39 2.16 -36.31
CA ALA A 288 -20.41 1.90 -35.31
C ALA A 288 -19.81 1.85 -33.88
N ALA A 289 -18.63 1.24 -33.72
CA ALA A 289 -17.92 1.22 -32.45
C ALA A 289 -17.49 2.62 -32.01
N GLN A 290 -17.04 3.47 -32.94
CA GLN A 290 -16.73 4.86 -32.64
C GLN A 290 -17.98 5.64 -32.20
N ALA A 291 -19.12 5.46 -32.87
CA ALA A 291 -20.37 6.08 -32.46
C ALA A 291 -20.83 5.66 -31.05
N VAL A 292 -20.55 4.41 -30.65
CA VAL A 292 -20.79 3.94 -29.27
C VAL A 292 -19.89 4.66 -28.27
N ILE A 293 -18.61 4.84 -28.58
CA ILE A 293 -17.65 5.58 -27.74
C ILE A 293 -18.09 7.03 -27.56
N ASP A 294 -18.45 7.70 -28.65
CA ASP A 294 -18.90 9.10 -28.62
C ASP A 294 -20.18 9.24 -27.79
N ARG A 295 -21.11 8.29 -27.93
CA ARG A 295 -22.34 8.24 -27.12
C ARG A 295 -22.05 8.03 -25.64
N ILE A 296 -21.08 7.17 -25.28
CA ILE A 296 -20.68 6.92 -23.89
C ILE A 296 -20.04 8.18 -23.28
N ALA A 297 -19.15 8.87 -24.01
CA ALA A 297 -18.60 10.14 -23.57
C ALA A 297 -19.70 11.20 -23.36
N ALA A 298 -20.67 11.28 -24.27
CA ALA A 298 -21.83 12.18 -24.13
C ALA A 298 -22.72 11.83 -22.93
N GLN A 299 -23.03 10.54 -22.71
CA GLN A 299 -23.79 10.06 -21.55
C GLN A 299 -23.08 10.37 -20.24
N MET A 300 -21.76 10.16 -20.18
CA MET A 300 -20.95 10.51 -19.03
C MET A 300 -21.06 12.00 -18.74
N ASN A 301 -20.86 12.86 -19.74
CA ASN A 301 -20.97 14.32 -19.60
C ASN A 301 -22.38 14.77 -19.18
N ALA A 302 -23.42 14.14 -19.72
CA ALA A 302 -24.82 14.43 -19.43
C ALA A 302 -25.31 13.92 -18.06
N MET A 303 -24.54 13.05 -17.38
CA MET A 303 -24.93 12.48 -16.09
C MET A 303 -25.16 13.59 -15.04
N PRO A 304 -26.37 13.71 -14.46
CA PRO A 304 -26.67 14.75 -13.48
C PRO A 304 -25.96 14.47 -12.15
N VAL A 305 -25.39 15.51 -11.54
CA VAL A 305 -24.79 15.45 -10.20
C VAL A 305 -25.72 16.19 -9.24
N VAL A 306 -26.61 15.44 -8.61
CA VAL A 306 -27.64 16.00 -7.71
C VAL A 306 -27.53 15.30 -6.35
N PHE A 307 -27.44 16.11 -5.29
CA PHE A 307 -27.47 15.65 -3.91
C PHE A 307 -28.88 15.81 -3.36
N SER A 308 -29.53 14.71 -3.00
CA SER A 308 -30.93 14.69 -2.55
C SER A 308 -31.15 15.34 -1.18
N ASP A 309 -30.16 15.22 -0.29
CA ASP A 309 -30.15 15.85 1.01
C ASP A 309 -28.78 16.48 1.25
N VAL A 310 -28.74 17.81 1.16
CA VAL A 310 -27.52 18.63 1.26
C VAL A 310 -27.14 19.01 2.68
N ASN A 311 -27.98 18.67 3.67
CA ASN A 311 -27.76 18.99 5.08
C ASN A 311 -27.40 17.76 5.92
N ASN A 312 -27.49 16.56 5.35
CA ASN A 312 -27.16 15.31 6.05
C ASN A 312 -25.87 14.68 5.52
N ARG A 313 -24.83 14.65 6.36
CA ARG A 313 -23.51 14.09 6.01
C ARG A 313 -23.58 12.63 5.53
N VAL A 314 -24.45 11.81 6.11
CA VAL A 314 -24.61 10.40 5.70
C VAL A 314 -25.26 10.32 4.32
N ALA A 315 -26.26 11.15 4.05
CA ALA A 315 -26.92 11.21 2.75
C ALA A 315 -25.98 11.74 1.65
N ILE A 316 -25.17 12.75 1.96
CA ILE A 316 -24.13 13.28 1.07
C ILE A 316 -23.12 12.18 0.70
N ASN A 317 -22.59 11.47 1.71
CA ASN A 317 -21.65 10.37 1.48
C ASN A 317 -22.24 9.27 0.60
N ARG A 318 -23.47 8.84 0.89
CA ARG A 318 -24.18 7.81 0.12
C ARG A 318 -24.41 8.27 -1.32
N THR A 319 -24.86 9.50 -1.53
CA THR A 319 -25.14 10.03 -2.87
C THR A 319 -23.87 10.18 -3.70
N ALA A 320 -22.77 10.68 -3.11
CA ALA A 320 -21.48 10.74 -3.79
C ALA A 320 -20.97 9.34 -4.19
N SER A 321 -21.10 8.34 -3.31
CA SER A 321 -20.75 6.96 -3.64
C SER A 321 -21.60 6.43 -4.79
N TYR A 322 -22.91 6.64 -4.74
CA TYR A 322 -23.84 6.21 -5.78
C TYR A 322 -23.52 6.83 -7.14
N LEU A 323 -23.25 8.14 -7.20
CA LEU A 323 -22.88 8.85 -8.43
C LEU A 323 -21.56 8.33 -9.03
N ARG A 324 -20.56 8.01 -8.18
CA ARG A 324 -19.31 7.38 -8.63
C ARG A 324 -19.56 5.98 -9.19
N THR A 325 -20.40 5.19 -8.54
CA THR A 325 -20.78 3.86 -9.03
C THR A 325 -21.55 3.94 -10.35
N GLN A 326 -22.46 4.89 -10.51
CA GLN A 326 -23.15 5.11 -11.79
C GLN A 326 -22.15 5.45 -12.91
N ALA A 327 -21.22 6.39 -12.67
CA ALA A 327 -20.18 6.73 -13.63
C ALA A 327 -19.34 5.50 -14.02
N ALA A 328 -18.92 4.70 -13.04
CA ALA A 328 -18.20 3.44 -13.31
C ALA A 328 -19.06 2.42 -14.08
N THR A 329 -20.37 2.37 -13.83
CA THR A 329 -21.30 1.44 -14.49
C THR A 329 -21.41 1.75 -15.98
N ILE A 330 -21.44 3.04 -16.35
CA ILE A 330 -21.41 3.48 -17.76
C ILE A 330 -20.18 2.92 -18.48
N LEU A 331 -19.01 2.90 -17.82
CA LEU A 331 -17.78 2.33 -18.37
C LEU A 331 -17.74 0.80 -18.36
N SER A 332 -18.54 0.14 -17.52
CA SER A 332 -18.67 -1.33 -17.54
C SER A 332 -19.71 -1.85 -18.52
N ALA A 333 -20.41 -0.96 -19.25
CA ALA A 333 -21.42 -1.37 -20.20
C ALA A 333 -20.83 -2.31 -21.27
N PHE A 334 -21.49 -3.45 -21.50
CA PHE A 334 -21.05 -4.45 -22.46
C PHE A 334 -20.81 -3.87 -23.85
N GLU A 335 -21.70 -2.98 -24.31
CA GLU A 335 -21.59 -2.31 -25.61
C GLU A 335 -20.30 -1.47 -25.74
N TYR A 336 -19.88 -0.82 -24.65
CA TYR A 336 -18.64 -0.03 -24.63
C TYR A 336 -17.40 -0.94 -24.65
N GLN A 337 -17.40 -2.03 -23.88
CA GLN A 337 -16.29 -2.99 -23.89
C GLN A 337 -16.16 -3.67 -25.26
N ASN A 338 -17.28 -4.01 -25.90
CA ASN A 338 -17.30 -4.55 -27.26
C ASN A 338 -16.81 -3.53 -28.29
N ALA A 339 -17.18 -2.25 -28.16
CA ALA A 339 -16.69 -1.18 -29.03
C ALA A 339 -15.18 -0.99 -28.92
N LYS A 340 -14.62 -1.00 -27.70
CA LYS A 340 -13.16 -0.96 -27.46
C LYS A 340 -12.44 -2.13 -28.12
N GLN A 341 -12.97 -3.34 -27.97
CA GLN A 341 -12.42 -4.54 -28.62
C GLN A 341 -12.46 -4.43 -30.14
N THR A 342 -13.58 -3.96 -30.70
CA THR A 342 -13.77 -3.75 -32.14
C THR A 342 -12.78 -2.73 -32.72
N LEU A 343 -12.45 -1.69 -31.95
CA LEU A 343 -11.42 -0.70 -32.33
C LEU A 343 -9.99 -1.10 -31.96
N ASN A 344 -9.81 -2.25 -31.31
CA ASN A 344 -8.52 -2.73 -30.80
C ASN A 344 -7.84 -1.76 -29.82
N LEU A 345 -8.63 -1.14 -28.93
CA LEU A 345 -8.16 -0.19 -27.91
C LEU A 345 -7.89 -0.91 -26.58
N LEU A 346 -6.63 -0.90 -26.15
CA LEU A 346 -6.17 -1.52 -24.88
C LEU A 346 -6.55 -0.68 -23.64
N SER A 347 -6.74 0.63 -23.82
CA SER A 347 -7.13 1.58 -22.78
C SER A 347 -8.44 2.27 -23.13
N ASP A 348 -9.04 2.99 -22.18
CA ASP A 348 -10.18 3.85 -22.49
C ASP A 348 -9.78 4.95 -23.49
N PRO A 349 -10.65 5.29 -24.47
CA PRO A 349 -10.42 6.39 -25.38
C PRO A 349 -10.24 7.71 -24.60
N PRO A 350 -9.38 8.64 -25.07
CA PRO A 350 -9.15 9.92 -24.40
C PRO A 350 -10.45 10.68 -24.08
N GLU A 351 -11.41 10.70 -25.00
CA GLU A 351 -12.67 11.43 -24.86
C GLU A 351 -13.51 10.89 -23.70
N VAL A 352 -13.57 9.55 -23.56
CA VAL A 352 -14.30 8.88 -22.48
C VAL A 352 -13.57 9.04 -21.15
N TYR A 353 -12.24 8.93 -21.17
CA TYR A 353 -11.41 9.15 -19.99
C TYR A 353 -11.55 10.57 -19.45
N HIS A 354 -11.47 11.58 -20.32
CA HIS A 354 -11.65 12.99 -19.96
C HIS A 354 -13.05 13.26 -19.44
N ALA A 355 -14.10 12.73 -20.10
CA ALA A 355 -15.47 12.88 -19.63
C ALA A 355 -15.67 12.25 -18.23
N TYR A 356 -15.09 11.07 -18.00
CA TYR A 356 -15.16 10.39 -16.71
C TYR A 356 -14.45 11.18 -15.60
N MET A 357 -13.20 11.61 -15.85
CA MET A 357 -12.43 12.40 -14.89
C MET A 357 -13.10 13.73 -14.58
N ALA A 358 -13.57 14.45 -15.60
CA ALA A 358 -14.33 15.69 -15.42
C ALA A 358 -15.60 15.45 -14.57
N LYS A 359 -16.30 14.33 -14.77
CA LYS A 359 -17.48 14.01 -13.96
C LYS A 359 -17.12 13.72 -12.51
N LEU A 360 -16.04 12.97 -12.26
CA LEU A 360 -15.55 12.73 -10.90
C LEU A 360 -15.16 14.03 -10.19
N GLU A 361 -14.54 14.97 -10.90
CA GLU A 361 -14.23 16.29 -10.36
C GLU A 361 -15.49 17.07 -9.97
N VAL A 362 -16.52 17.08 -10.81
CA VAL A 362 -17.80 17.73 -10.49
C VAL A 362 -18.43 17.07 -9.26
N ILE A 363 -18.47 15.73 -9.19
CA ILE A 363 -18.96 15.00 -8.01
C ILE A 363 -18.19 15.39 -6.75
N ASN A 364 -16.85 15.43 -6.82
CA ASN A 364 -16.01 15.74 -5.67
C ASN A 364 -16.13 17.21 -5.23
N ARG A 365 -16.24 18.14 -6.19
CA ARG A 365 -16.45 19.56 -5.92
C ARG A 365 -17.78 19.78 -5.19
N GLU A 366 -18.85 19.18 -5.69
CA GLU A 366 -20.18 19.27 -5.10
C GLU A 366 -20.26 18.58 -3.73
N TYR A 367 -19.68 17.40 -3.61
CA TYR A 367 -19.52 16.68 -2.34
C TYR A 367 -18.83 17.54 -1.28
N ASN A 368 -17.67 18.12 -1.61
CA ASN A 368 -16.91 18.96 -0.68
C ASN A 368 -17.68 20.23 -0.30
N ARG A 369 -18.36 20.86 -1.27
CA ARG A 369 -19.20 22.03 -1.04
C ARG A 369 -20.30 21.72 0.00
N HIS A 370 -21.01 20.62 -0.17
CA HIS A 370 -22.07 20.22 0.77
C HIS A 370 -21.53 19.80 2.13
N LEU A 371 -20.37 19.14 2.19
CA LEU A 371 -19.73 18.77 3.45
C LEU A 371 -19.30 20.00 4.26
N ILE A 372 -18.74 21.02 3.60
CA ILE A 372 -18.42 22.31 4.22
C ILE A 372 -19.69 22.95 4.81
N ASN A 373 -20.79 22.94 4.07
CA ASN A 373 -22.07 23.47 4.55
C ASN A 373 -22.59 22.73 5.79
N CYS A 374 -22.54 21.39 5.82
CA CYS A 374 -22.89 20.61 7.01
C CYS A 374 -22.03 20.99 8.21
N ASN A 375 -20.70 21.04 8.03
CA ASN A 375 -19.79 21.41 9.12
C ASN A 375 -20.05 22.83 9.63
N GLN A 376 -20.39 23.77 8.74
CA GLN A 376 -20.78 25.13 9.14
C GLN A 376 -22.10 25.16 9.91
N GLN A 377 -23.09 24.34 9.55
CA GLN A 377 -24.35 24.23 10.29
C GLN A 377 -24.13 23.63 11.68
N GLU A 378 -23.36 22.55 11.80
CA GLU A 378 -22.98 21.95 13.08
C GLU A 378 -22.24 22.95 13.97
N ALA A 379 -21.27 23.68 13.40
CA ALA A 379 -20.54 24.72 14.10
C ALA A 379 -21.47 25.86 14.59
N ARG A 380 -22.45 26.28 13.78
CA ARG A 380 -23.46 27.27 14.20
C ARG A 380 -24.31 26.76 15.36
N ALA A 381 -24.71 25.49 15.36
CA ALA A 381 -25.46 24.89 16.45
C ALA A 381 -24.64 24.83 17.75
N VAL A 382 -23.35 24.50 17.65
CA VAL A 382 -22.43 24.53 18.80
C VAL A 382 -22.29 25.95 19.36
N ILE A 383 -22.07 26.96 18.51
CA ILE A 383 -22.00 28.36 18.96
C ILE A 383 -23.32 28.81 19.61
N ALA A 384 -24.46 28.50 19.00
CA ALA A 384 -25.77 28.83 19.56
C ALA A 384 -25.99 28.21 20.95
N LYS A 385 -25.59 26.95 21.12
CA LYS A 385 -25.62 26.30 22.44
C LYS A 385 -24.66 26.98 23.43
N HIS A 386 -23.46 27.35 22.99
CA HIS A 386 -22.49 28.05 23.84
C HIS A 386 -22.98 29.42 24.30
N ILE A 387 -23.67 30.16 23.42
CA ILE A 387 -24.35 31.42 23.77
C ILE A 387 -25.36 31.16 24.90
N ASP A 388 -26.20 30.14 24.74
CA ASP A 388 -27.22 29.77 25.73
C ASP A 388 -26.59 29.33 27.07
N ASP A 389 -25.54 28.50 27.04
CA ASP A 389 -24.82 28.02 28.23
C ASP A 389 -24.20 29.20 29.01
N VAL A 390 -23.53 30.14 28.31
CA VAL A 390 -22.96 31.35 28.94
C VAL A 390 -24.06 32.25 29.51
N GLN A 391 -25.16 32.45 28.78
CA GLN A 391 -26.29 33.26 29.27
C GLN A 391 -26.92 32.66 30.53
N LYS A 392 -27.09 31.32 30.57
CA LYS A 392 -27.66 30.58 31.70
C LYS A 392 -26.69 30.37 32.86
N PHE A 393 -25.40 30.65 32.70
CA PHE A 393 -24.43 30.53 33.78
C PHE A 393 -24.81 31.44 34.96
N ILE A 394 -25.02 30.85 36.14
CA ILE A 394 -25.35 31.61 37.35
C ILE A 394 -24.05 31.81 38.14
N PRO A 395 -23.52 33.04 38.24
CA PRO A 395 -22.31 33.30 39.00
C PRO A 395 -22.56 33.12 40.51
N ASN A 396 -21.69 32.39 41.20
CA ASN A 396 -21.71 32.35 42.66
C ASN A 396 -21.17 33.68 43.20
N THR A 397 -22.05 34.45 43.83
CA THR A 397 -21.75 35.76 44.42
C THR A 397 -21.95 35.81 45.93
N THR A 398 -22.34 34.69 46.56
CA THR A 398 -22.70 34.63 47.99
C THR A 398 -21.85 33.65 48.79
N GLY A 399 -20.95 32.90 48.16
CA GLY A 399 -20.03 31.95 48.80
C GLY A 399 -18.78 32.59 49.41
N THR A 400 -17.80 31.76 49.74
CA THR A 400 -16.44 32.21 50.12
C THR A 400 -15.72 32.82 48.92
N ALA A 401 -14.70 33.66 49.15
CA ALA A 401 -13.90 34.26 48.06
C ALA A 401 -13.34 33.19 47.10
N ARG A 402 -12.90 32.05 47.65
CA ARG A 402 -12.44 30.89 46.88
C ARG A 402 -13.54 30.30 45.97
N GLU A 403 -14.76 30.11 46.48
CA GLU A 403 -15.88 29.61 45.68
C GLU A 403 -16.28 30.58 44.56
N MET A 404 -16.12 31.89 44.78
CA MET A 404 -16.31 32.92 43.76
C MET A 404 -15.20 32.89 42.71
N GLU A 405 -13.94 32.71 43.09
CA GLU A 405 -12.81 32.53 42.16
C GLU A 405 -12.93 31.25 41.33
N GLU A 406 -13.42 30.16 41.93
CA GLU A 406 -13.77 28.93 41.23
C GLU A 406 -14.94 29.15 40.26
N SER A 407 -15.91 30.01 40.61
CA SER A 407 -16.97 30.47 39.70
C SER A 407 -16.39 31.27 38.52
N ALA A 408 -15.46 32.19 38.75
CA ALA A 408 -14.79 32.95 37.69
C ALA A 408 -13.95 32.04 36.76
N SER A 409 -13.25 31.07 37.34
CA SER A 409 -12.45 30.09 36.59
C SER A 409 -13.32 29.21 35.70
N ARG A 410 -14.48 28.78 36.20
CA ARG A 410 -15.49 28.04 35.40
C ARG A 410 -16.02 28.87 34.24
N LEU A 411 -16.38 30.14 34.48
CA LEU A 411 -16.83 31.05 33.42
C LEU A 411 -15.74 31.26 32.33
N ARG A 412 -14.47 31.43 32.72
CA ARG A 412 -13.33 31.51 31.78
C ARG A 412 -13.08 30.22 31.02
N ALA A 413 -13.26 29.07 31.65
CA ALA A 413 -13.08 27.76 31.02
C ALA A 413 -14.10 27.54 29.88
N MET A 414 -15.32 28.06 30.00
CA MET A 414 -16.33 27.95 28.94
C MET A 414 -15.87 28.57 27.62
N LEU A 415 -15.16 29.70 27.63
CA LEU A 415 -14.62 30.32 26.41
C LEU A 415 -13.48 29.51 25.77
N ASN A 416 -12.88 28.60 26.52
CA ASN A 416 -11.76 27.77 26.08
C ASN A 416 -12.18 26.31 25.80
N GLU A 417 -13.48 26.01 25.76
CA GLU A 417 -13.94 24.66 25.47
C GLU A 417 -13.53 24.25 24.04
N PRO A 418 -12.86 23.10 23.86
CA PRO A 418 -12.32 22.70 22.56
C PRO A 418 -13.35 22.71 21.42
N LYS A 419 -14.59 22.28 21.69
CA LYS A 419 -15.68 22.24 20.71
C LYS A 419 -16.09 23.64 20.23
N TYR A 420 -16.07 24.62 21.13
CA TYR A 420 -16.40 26.01 20.81
C TYR A 420 -15.29 26.66 19.98
N VAL A 421 -14.03 26.45 20.36
CA VAL A 421 -12.86 26.94 19.62
C VAL A 421 -12.82 26.36 18.20
N GLU A 422 -13.11 25.07 18.04
CA GLU A 422 -13.20 24.39 16.74
C GLU A 422 -14.37 24.91 15.89
N ALA A 423 -15.53 25.16 16.51
CA ALA A 423 -16.69 25.74 15.84
C ALA A 423 -16.41 27.16 15.31
N LYS A 424 -15.75 28.01 16.10
CA LYS A 424 -15.30 29.36 15.67
C LYS A 424 -14.35 29.26 14.47
N ARG A 425 -13.37 28.36 14.52
CA ARG A 425 -12.42 28.15 13.42
C ARG A 425 -13.14 27.70 12.15
N THR A 426 -14.09 26.78 12.28
CA THR A 426 -14.90 26.26 11.17
C THR A 426 -15.73 27.35 10.49
N LEU A 427 -16.17 28.36 11.25
CA LEU A 427 -16.92 29.51 10.76
C LEU A 427 -16.04 30.71 10.36
N GLY A 428 -14.71 30.61 10.50
CA GLY A 428 -13.79 31.71 10.22
C GLY A 428 -13.92 32.90 11.18
N MET A 429 -14.47 32.70 12.38
CA MET A 429 -14.67 33.76 13.37
C MET A 429 -13.37 34.04 14.12
N THR A 430 -12.91 35.29 14.06
CA THR A 430 -11.72 35.78 14.79
C THR A 430 -12.07 36.31 16.19
N ALA A 431 -13.31 36.74 16.40
CA ALA A 431 -13.83 37.24 17.68
C ALA A 431 -14.98 36.34 18.20
N ASP A 432 -15.27 36.45 19.49
CA ASP A 432 -16.47 35.83 20.09
C ASP A 432 -17.74 36.58 19.64
N PRO A 433 -18.90 35.90 19.55
CA PRO A 433 -20.19 36.57 19.37
C PRO A 433 -20.38 37.68 20.41
N THR A 434 -21.03 38.77 20.02
CA THR A 434 -21.28 39.92 20.90
C THR A 434 -22.10 39.51 22.12
N GLU A 435 -23.02 38.56 21.96
CA GLU A 435 -23.86 38.00 23.02
C GLU A 435 -23.03 37.29 24.09
N ILE A 436 -22.01 36.52 23.69
CA ILE A 436 -21.09 35.85 24.63
C ILE A 436 -20.22 36.90 25.32
N THR A 437 -19.68 37.84 24.54
CA THR A 437 -18.78 38.88 25.05
C THR A 437 -19.48 39.72 26.12
N GLN A 438 -20.70 40.17 25.85
CA GLN A 438 -21.49 41.00 26.76
C GLN A 438 -21.87 40.22 28.03
N ALA A 439 -22.44 39.02 27.89
CA ALA A 439 -22.83 38.18 29.02
C ALA A 439 -21.62 37.80 29.90
N PHE A 440 -20.47 37.55 29.28
CA PHE A 440 -19.23 37.25 29.99
C PHE A 440 -18.73 38.45 30.79
N ILE A 441 -18.71 39.66 30.19
CA ILE A 441 -18.29 40.89 30.88
C ILE A 441 -19.20 41.16 32.08
N GLU A 442 -20.52 41.11 31.90
CA GLU A 442 -21.49 41.36 32.96
C GLU A 442 -21.33 40.39 34.13
N LYS A 443 -21.19 39.09 33.83
CA LYS A 443 -21.06 38.04 34.86
C LYS A 443 -19.69 38.08 35.54
N SER A 444 -18.61 38.34 34.81
CA SER A 444 -17.27 38.52 35.39
C SER A 444 -17.28 39.72 36.35
N GLN A 445 -17.81 40.86 35.93
CA GLN A 445 -17.88 42.05 36.77
C GLN A 445 -18.76 41.86 38.02
N ALA A 446 -19.80 41.01 37.95
CA ALA A 446 -20.61 40.66 39.11
C ALA A 446 -19.81 39.81 40.11
N ILE A 447 -19.06 38.82 39.63
CA ILE A 447 -18.18 37.99 40.47
C ILE A 447 -17.06 38.84 41.08
N ASP A 448 -16.39 39.67 40.27
CA ASP A 448 -15.28 40.51 40.72
C ASP A 448 -15.74 41.53 41.78
N ARG A 449 -16.95 42.10 41.62
CA ARG A 449 -17.57 42.96 42.65
C ARG A 449 -17.90 42.20 43.92
N ALA A 450 -18.50 41.02 43.82
CA ALA A 450 -18.82 40.20 45.00
C ALA A 450 -17.57 39.77 45.77
N ILE A 451 -16.49 39.41 45.06
CA ILE A 451 -15.18 39.12 45.66
C ILE A 451 -14.66 40.36 46.40
N ALA A 452 -14.68 41.53 45.76
CA ALA A 452 -14.19 42.77 46.37
C ALA A 452 -15.00 43.17 47.61
N GLU A 453 -16.33 43.06 47.57
CA GLU A 453 -17.22 43.32 48.70
C GLU A 453 -16.97 42.34 49.85
N ARG A 454 -16.81 41.05 49.55
CA ARG A 454 -16.55 40.02 50.55
C ARG A 454 -15.19 40.21 51.21
N ILE A 455 -14.15 40.47 50.42
CA ILE A 455 -12.82 40.79 50.93
C ILE A 455 -12.90 42.01 51.85
N ASN A 456 -13.59 43.07 51.46
CA ASN A 456 -13.72 44.27 52.30
C ASN A 456 -14.49 44.01 53.60
N ALA A 457 -15.48 43.12 53.60
CA ALA A 457 -16.27 42.79 54.78
C ALA A 457 -15.54 41.85 55.77
N GLU A 458 -14.81 40.85 55.26
CA GLU A 458 -14.11 39.85 56.08
C GLU A 458 -12.74 40.34 56.57
N LYS A 459 -12.10 41.25 55.83
CA LYS A 459 -10.76 41.75 56.13
C LYS A 459 -10.61 42.35 57.53
N PRO A 460 -11.53 43.20 58.06
CA PRO A 460 -11.39 43.71 59.43
C PRO A 460 -11.44 42.61 60.49
N GLN A 461 -12.33 41.62 60.32
CA GLN A 461 -12.48 40.51 61.25
C GLN A 461 -11.25 39.58 61.21
N PHE A 462 -10.73 39.34 60.01
CA PHE A 462 -9.52 38.55 59.81
C PHE A 462 -8.28 39.23 60.41
N VAL A 463 -8.12 40.54 60.18
CA VAL A 463 -7.07 41.35 60.82
C VAL A 463 -7.19 41.27 62.33
N GLN A 464 -8.39 41.44 62.88
CA GLN A 464 -8.62 41.35 64.33
C GLN A 464 -8.29 39.95 64.87
N HIS A 465 -8.68 38.88 64.18
CA HIS A 465 -8.37 37.51 64.57
C HIS A 465 -6.86 37.26 64.61
N ILE A 466 -6.12 37.70 63.58
CA ILE A 466 -4.65 37.63 63.56
C ILE A 466 -4.08 38.43 64.74
N GLN A 467 -4.57 39.64 64.99
CA GLN A 467 -4.11 40.46 66.11
C GLN A 467 -4.33 39.76 67.45
N GLU A 468 -5.48 39.13 67.66
CA GLU A 468 -5.82 38.39 68.88
C GLU A 468 -4.96 37.13 69.04
N GLU A 469 -4.78 36.34 67.99
CA GLU A 469 -3.98 35.11 67.98
C GLU A 469 -2.49 35.40 68.23
N VAL A 470 -1.96 36.41 67.53
CA VAL A 470 -0.58 36.88 67.68
C VAL A 470 -0.39 37.46 69.08
N SER A 471 -1.31 38.29 69.57
CA SER A 471 -1.22 38.86 70.92
C SER A 471 -1.26 37.79 72.00
N ALA A 472 -2.13 36.80 71.89
CA ALA A 472 -2.23 35.70 72.84
C ALA A 472 -0.95 34.85 72.86
N SER A 473 -0.39 34.58 71.69
CA SER A 473 0.82 33.76 71.54
C SER A 473 2.08 34.49 71.97
N LEU A 474 2.22 35.77 71.62
CA LEU A 474 3.28 36.64 72.11
C LEU A 474 3.19 36.81 73.63
N HIS A 475 1.99 36.93 74.20
CA HIS A 475 1.82 37.00 75.66
C HIS A 475 2.28 35.71 76.37
N LYS A 476 1.98 34.54 75.81
CA LYS A 476 2.49 33.24 76.30
C LYS A 476 4.01 33.14 76.18
N ALA A 477 4.58 33.58 75.07
CA ALA A 477 6.01 33.53 74.81
C ALA A 477 6.80 34.55 75.66
N ASN A 478 6.24 35.72 75.95
CA ASN A 478 6.84 36.75 76.80
C ASN A 478 7.15 36.25 78.21
N LYS A 479 6.32 35.34 78.75
CA LYS A 479 6.55 34.70 80.06
C LYS A 479 7.73 33.73 80.06
N LYS A 480 8.18 33.28 78.89
CA LYS A 480 9.29 32.32 78.71
C LYS A 480 10.63 33.00 78.34
N GLY A 481 10.62 34.32 78.18
CA GLY A 481 11.80 35.12 77.91
C GLY A 481 11.98 35.54 76.44
N PRO A 482 12.99 36.36 76.14
CA PRO A 482 13.11 37.08 74.87
C PRO A 482 13.29 36.18 73.64
N VAL A 483 13.94 35.03 73.80
CA VAL A 483 14.24 34.10 72.69
C VAL A 483 12.98 33.40 72.20
N GLU A 484 12.13 32.93 73.12
CA GLU A 484 10.85 32.30 72.77
C GLU A 484 9.88 33.31 72.16
N LEU A 485 9.96 34.59 72.57
CA LEU A 485 9.20 35.69 71.98
C LEU A 485 9.56 35.90 70.50
N LEU A 486 10.86 35.86 70.15
CA LEU A 486 11.34 36.01 68.78
C LEU A 486 10.97 34.79 67.92
N LYS A 487 11.17 33.56 68.42
CA LYS A 487 10.79 32.32 67.72
C LYS A 487 9.29 32.25 67.46
N ALA A 488 8.46 32.68 68.41
CA ALA A 488 7.02 32.77 68.21
C ALA A 488 6.68 33.76 67.10
N PHE A 489 7.31 34.94 67.09
CA PHE A 489 7.09 35.97 66.08
C PHE A 489 7.50 35.52 64.66
N GLU A 490 8.66 34.88 64.50
CA GLU A 490 9.10 34.36 63.19
C GLU A 490 8.20 33.25 62.67
N ARG A 491 7.75 32.32 63.53
CA ARG A 491 6.77 31.30 63.13
C ARG A 491 5.45 31.91 62.63
N PHE A 492 4.99 33.00 63.23
CA PHE A 492 3.80 33.71 62.75
C PHE A 492 4.06 34.41 61.42
N LYS A 493 5.24 35.01 61.25
CA LYS A 493 5.62 35.64 59.99
C LYS A 493 5.64 34.60 58.86
N ASP A 494 6.24 33.42 59.09
CA ASP A 494 6.29 32.32 58.14
C ASP A 494 4.90 31.73 57.84
N GLN A 495 4.05 31.56 58.87
CA GLN A 495 2.70 31.01 58.74
C GLN A 495 1.78 31.89 57.88
N TYR A 496 2.03 33.20 57.84
CA TYR A 496 1.21 34.18 57.12
C TYR A 496 1.95 34.82 55.92
N GLU A 497 3.17 34.37 55.61
CA GLU A 497 3.96 34.78 54.44
C GLU A 497 3.51 34.11 53.14
N ASP A 498 2.70 33.04 53.20
CA ASP A 498 2.18 32.38 51.99
C ASP A 498 1.30 33.36 51.17
N PRO A 499 1.71 33.71 49.93
CA PRO A 499 0.96 34.62 49.08
C PRO A 499 -0.37 34.03 48.56
N TYR A 500 -0.65 32.75 48.79
CA TYR A 500 -1.83 32.07 48.23
C TYR A 500 -2.85 31.53 49.25
N GLY A 501 -2.66 31.76 50.55
CA GLY A 501 -3.57 31.24 51.58
C GLY A 501 -4.98 31.82 51.52
N ASP A 502 -5.11 33.15 51.66
CA ASP A 502 -6.42 33.72 52.05
C ASP A 502 -6.85 34.96 51.24
N GLY A 503 -5.99 35.56 50.42
CA GLY A 503 -6.34 36.70 49.54
C GLY A 503 -6.80 38.02 50.21
N LEU A 504 -6.98 38.03 51.54
CA LEU A 504 -7.62 39.13 52.28
C LEU A 504 -6.71 40.33 52.60
N LEU A 505 -5.39 40.13 52.65
CA LEU A 505 -4.40 41.18 52.94
C LEU A 505 -3.29 41.18 51.90
N ASN A 506 -3.02 42.35 51.30
CA ASN A 506 -1.88 42.50 50.40
C ASN A 506 -0.56 42.60 51.19
N ILE A 507 0.57 42.46 50.49
CA ILE A 507 1.92 42.43 51.09
C ILE A 507 2.17 43.65 51.99
N LYS A 508 1.80 44.86 51.54
CA LYS A 508 2.01 46.10 52.31
C LYS A 508 1.14 46.16 53.57
N GLU A 509 -0.06 45.61 53.50
CA GLU A 509 -0.98 45.52 54.64
C GLU A 509 -0.53 44.48 55.67
N LYS A 510 -0.01 43.34 55.21
CA LYS A 510 0.65 42.35 56.07
C LYS A 510 1.85 42.98 56.77
N GLU A 511 2.75 43.63 56.02
CA GLU A 511 3.92 44.33 56.59
C GLU A 511 3.52 45.38 57.64
N LYS A 512 2.48 46.18 57.37
CA LYS A 512 1.96 47.16 58.33
C LYS A 512 1.39 46.50 59.58
N LEU A 513 0.59 45.45 59.42
CA LEU A 513 -0.01 44.69 60.52
C LEU A 513 1.06 44.06 61.42
N PHE A 514 2.09 43.44 60.82
CA PHE A 514 3.21 42.86 61.57
C PHE A 514 4.03 43.93 62.29
N LYS A 515 4.24 45.08 61.67
CA LYS A 515 4.94 46.21 62.30
C LYS A 515 4.18 46.74 63.52
N GLU A 516 2.85 46.82 63.45
CA GLU A 516 2.00 47.26 64.56
C GLU A 516 1.93 46.22 65.69
N LEU A 517 2.02 44.93 65.36
CA LEU A 517 2.00 43.82 66.32
C LEU A 517 3.35 43.51 66.98
N THR A 518 4.45 44.09 66.51
CA THR A 518 5.79 43.79 67.03
C THR A 518 6.06 44.53 68.34
N PRO A 519 6.26 43.83 69.48
CA PRO A 519 6.62 44.49 70.74
C PRO A 519 7.99 45.18 70.63
N GLU A 520 8.17 46.34 71.25
CA GLU A 520 9.42 47.12 71.20
C GLU A 520 10.67 46.31 71.65
N ARG A 521 10.48 45.34 72.55
CA ARG A 521 11.52 44.39 72.98
C ARG A 521 11.95 43.40 71.88
N VAL A 522 11.04 42.98 71.00
CA VAL A 522 11.34 42.12 69.84
C VAL A 522 12.13 42.91 68.80
N MET A 523 11.76 44.17 68.54
CA MET A 523 12.54 45.04 67.63
C MET A 523 13.98 45.26 68.14
N LYS A 524 14.17 45.45 69.45
CA LYS A 524 15.51 45.58 70.05
C LYS A 524 16.32 44.28 70.00
N LEU A 525 15.69 43.11 70.10
CA LEU A 525 16.36 41.81 69.96
C LEU A 525 16.72 41.51 68.49
N ALA A 526 15.80 41.77 67.56
CA ALA A 526 16.01 41.59 66.13
C ALA A 526 17.13 42.49 65.62
N ALA A 527 17.19 43.75 66.08
CA ALA A 527 18.29 44.67 65.77
C ALA A 527 19.66 44.14 66.25
N LYS A 528 19.72 43.55 67.46
CA LYS A 528 20.95 42.90 67.97
C LYS A 528 21.35 41.64 67.19
N VAL A 529 20.38 40.85 66.72
CA VAL A 529 20.66 39.67 65.87
C VAL A 529 21.16 40.10 64.49
N GLN A 530 20.60 41.17 63.93
CA GLN A 530 21.04 41.76 62.66
C GLN A 530 22.45 42.37 62.76
N GLU A 531 22.79 42.96 63.91
CA GLU A 531 24.14 43.46 64.23
C GLU A 531 25.17 42.31 64.30
N ILE A 532 24.77 41.13 64.78
CA ILE A 532 25.60 39.91 64.79
C ILE A 532 25.75 39.32 63.37
N HIS A 533 24.70 39.36 62.54
CA HIS A 533 24.74 38.90 61.15
C HIS A 533 25.55 39.79 60.19
N LEU A 534 25.90 41.02 60.61
CA LEU A 534 26.71 41.97 59.82
C LEU A 534 28.22 41.86 60.08
N LEU A 535 28.67 40.99 60.99
CA LEU A 535 30.09 40.67 61.17
C LEU A 535 30.57 39.77 60.02
N LYS A 536 31.64 40.18 59.32
CA LYS A 536 32.24 39.39 58.23
C LYS A 536 32.93 38.14 58.78
N ASP A 537 32.92 37.07 58.00
CA ASP A 537 33.39 35.73 58.40
C ASP A 537 34.79 35.70 59.06
N ASP A 538 35.72 36.57 58.64
CA ASP A 538 37.07 36.66 59.22
C ASP A 538 37.10 37.27 60.63
N ASP A 539 36.20 38.22 60.93
CA ASP A 539 36.07 38.80 62.27
C ASP A 539 35.33 37.84 63.21
N LEU A 540 34.42 37.04 62.67
CA LEU A 540 33.73 35.96 63.37
C LEU A 540 34.68 34.81 63.72
N LEU A 541 35.62 34.47 62.83
CA LEU A 541 36.69 33.48 63.08
C LEU A 541 37.69 33.98 64.13
N LYS A 542 38.10 35.25 64.07
CA LYS A 542 38.98 35.87 65.08
C LYS A 542 38.30 35.96 66.45
N ALA A 543 37.02 36.31 66.49
CA ALA A 543 36.24 36.33 67.73
C ALA A 543 36.07 34.91 68.30
N LEU A 544 35.87 33.90 67.45
CA LEU A 544 35.84 32.48 67.84
C LEU A 544 37.20 31.96 68.32
N GLU A 545 38.32 32.38 67.73
CA GLU A 545 39.67 32.02 68.20
C GLU A 545 40.04 32.71 69.52
N GLN A 546 39.68 33.99 69.68
CA GLN A 546 39.85 34.72 70.93
C GLN A 546 38.96 34.16 72.05
N ALA A 547 37.73 33.74 71.73
CA ALA A 547 36.82 33.06 72.65
C ALA A 547 37.20 31.60 72.97
N LYS A 548 38.10 30.98 72.18
CA LYS A 548 38.69 29.67 72.47
C LYS A 548 39.90 29.73 73.40
N ALA A 549 40.49 30.91 73.63
CA ALA A 549 41.63 31.06 74.55
C ALA A 549 41.31 30.71 76.03
N PRO A 550 40.12 30.99 76.59
CA PRO A 550 39.73 30.56 77.93
C PRO A 550 39.46 29.04 78.04
N LEU A 551 39.01 28.41 76.95
CA LEU A 551 38.73 26.96 76.88
C LEU A 551 40.00 26.11 77.03
N ARG A 552 41.18 26.62 76.63
CA ARG A 552 42.48 25.94 76.85
C ARG A 552 43.01 26.06 78.29
N LYS A 553 42.37 26.88 79.15
CA LYS A 553 42.78 27.11 80.55
C LYS A 553 41.75 26.66 81.59
N GLY A 554 40.67 25.98 81.18
CA GLY A 554 39.74 25.34 82.12
C GLY A 554 38.85 26.29 82.93
N VAL A 555 38.43 27.43 82.36
CA VAL A 555 37.46 28.34 82.99
C VAL A 555 36.03 28.00 82.52
N PRO A 556 34.99 28.01 83.40
CA PRO A 556 33.62 27.69 83.02
C PRO A 556 33.04 28.72 82.03
N ILE A 557 32.42 28.23 80.96
CA ILE A 557 31.68 29.06 79.99
C ILE A 557 30.37 29.54 80.64
N SER A 558 29.98 30.80 80.42
CA SER A 558 28.69 31.31 80.91
C SER A 558 27.50 30.62 80.22
N ALA A 559 26.39 30.49 80.94
CA ALA A 559 25.17 29.83 80.48
C ALA A 559 24.53 30.44 79.21
N GLU A 560 24.96 31.64 78.81
CA GLU A 560 24.48 32.33 77.60
C GLU A 560 25.19 31.84 76.34
N MET A 561 26.44 31.39 76.41
CA MET A 561 27.16 30.86 75.24
C MET A 561 26.80 29.40 74.92
N ALA A 562 26.42 28.60 75.93
CA ALA A 562 25.89 27.26 75.72
C ALA A 562 24.56 27.28 74.93
N LYS A 563 23.73 28.31 75.15
CA LYS A 563 22.44 28.49 74.46
C LYS A 563 22.58 28.94 73.00
N LEU A 564 23.69 29.57 72.64
CA LEU A 564 23.97 29.96 71.25
C LEU A 564 24.37 28.75 70.39
N TYR A 565 25.04 27.75 70.99
CA TYR A 565 25.33 26.48 70.31
C TYR A 565 24.07 25.61 70.12
N GLU A 566 23.10 25.72 71.02
CA GLU A 566 21.79 25.07 70.90
C GLU A 566 20.89 25.74 69.82
N PHE A 567 21.20 26.98 69.41
CA PHE A 567 20.48 27.74 68.39
C PHE A 567 20.79 27.29 66.95
N LEU A 568 21.94 26.65 66.71
CA LEU A 568 22.38 26.24 65.37
C LEU A 568 21.91 24.85 64.96
N ASP A 569 21.31 24.08 65.86
CA ASP A 569 20.78 22.74 65.56
C ASP A 569 19.28 22.80 65.28
N VAL A 570 18.92 23.31 64.10
CA VAL A 570 17.55 23.39 63.61
C VAL A 570 17.06 21.99 63.27
N ASN A 571 16.39 21.39 64.25
CA ASN A 571 15.72 20.10 64.20
C ASN A 571 14.43 20.20 63.32
N VAL A 572 14.59 20.25 62.00
CA VAL A 572 13.57 19.73 61.09
C VAL A 572 13.96 18.27 60.90
N LYS A 573 13.16 17.34 61.38
CA LYS A 573 13.25 15.94 60.95
C LYS A 573 12.60 15.86 59.57
N PRO A 574 13.33 15.89 58.44
CA PRO A 574 12.80 15.32 57.22
C PRO A 574 12.50 13.86 57.54
N GLN A 575 11.35 13.36 57.08
CA GLN A 575 11.10 11.93 57.07
C GLN A 575 12.23 11.32 56.23
N VAL A 576 13.23 10.74 56.90
CA VAL A 576 14.40 10.14 56.24
C VAL A 576 13.89 8.87 55.57
N LEU A 577 13.38 9.03 54.34
CA LEU A 577 13.13 7.91 53.46
C LEU A 577 14.44 7.12 53.38
N SER A 578 14.34 5.82 53.61
CA SER A 578 15.46 4.91 53.43
C SER A 578 16.02 5.05 52.01
N SER A 579 17.30 4.74 51.80
CA SER A 579 17.91 4.78 50.46
C SER A 579 17.09 4.01 49.43
N LYS A 580 16.44 2.91 49.85
CA LYS A 580 15.56 2.08 49.01
C LYS A 580 14.27 2.82 48.62
N GLU A 581 13.63 3.52 49.55
CA GLU A 581 12.43 4.33 49.27
C GLU A 581 12.74 5.54 48.41
N ARG A 582 13.91 6.19 48.60
CA ARG A 582 14.36 7.30 47.75
C ARG A 582 14.65 6.83 46.31
N ILE A 583 15.25 5.65 46.14
CA ILE A 583 15.45 5.03 44.82
C ILE A 583 14.09 4.76 44.16
N ALA A 584 13.16 4.13 44.86
CA ALA A 584 11.82 3.82 44.32
C ALA A 584 11.04 5.09 43.95
N HIS A 585 11.12 6.13 44.78
CA HIS A 585 10.48 7.42 44.51
C HIS A 585 11.09 8.10 43.29
N TYR A 586 12.42 8.10 43.16
CA TYR A 586 13.10 8.71 42.01
C TYR A 586 12.83 7.95 40.70
N VAL A 587 12.83 6.62 40.72
CA VAL A 587 12.43 5.79 39.57
C VAL A 587 10.99 6.12 39.14
N LYS A 588 10.07 6.25 40.10
CA LYS A 588 8.68 6.65 39.83
C LYS A 588 8.57 8.05 39.20
N ASP A 589 9.34 9.03 39.69
CA ASP A 589 9.38 10.37 39.10
C ASP A 589 9.90 10.36 37.65
N ILE A 590 10.89 9.50 37.35
CA ILE A 590 11.39 9.29 35.98
C ILE A 590 10.32 8.65 35.09
N GLU A 591 9.61 7.64 35.60
CA GLU A 591 8.57 6.92 34.86
C GLU A 591 7.36 7.82 34.55
N VAL A 592 6.93 8.65 35.51
CA VAL A 592 5.77 9.55 35.41
C VAL A 592 6.01 10.70 34.42
N LEU A 593 7.27 11.02 34.08
CA LEU A 593 7.58 12.03 33.07
C LEU A 593 6.88 11.72 31.73
N HIS A 594 5.84 12.50 31.42
CA HIS A 594 5.04 12.28 30.21
C HIS A 594 5.82 12.65 28.95
N VAL A 595 6.09 11.65 28.12
CA VAL A 595 6.74 11.82 26.81
C VAL A 595 5.65 12.09 25.78
N HIS A 596 5.41 13.37 25.50
CA HIS A 596 4.45 13.78 24.49
C HIS A 596 5.03 14.86 23.57
N PHE A 597 4.95 14.59 22.28
CA PHE A 597 5.27 15.50 21.19
C PHE A 597 3.94 15.98 20.61
N ARG A 598 3.46 17.14 21.10
CA ARG A 598 2.19 17.74 20.68
C ARG A 598 2.37 18.32 19.27
N ASP A 599 1.56 17.87 18.30
CA ASP A 599 1.41 18.39 16.92
C ASP A 599 2.66 19.07 16.30
N ALA A 600 3.85 18.47 16.47
CA ALA A 600 5.08 19.04 15.94
C ALA A 600 5.10 18.79 14.42
N GLY A 601 5.00 19.88 13.65
CA GLY A 601 4.94 19.83 12.19
C GLY A 601 6.31 19.78 11.53
N THR A 602 7.38 20.12 12.27
CA THR A 602 8.74 20.22 11.75
C THR A 602 9.76 19.42 12.57
N LYS A 603 10.85 18.97 11.92
CA LYS A 603 12.01 18.32 12.57
C LYS A 603 12.61 19.22 13.66
N THR A 604 12.64 20.53 13.46
CA THR A 604 13.14 21.50 14.43
C THR A 604 12.30 21.53 15.70
N GLU A 605 10.97 21.55 15.58
CA GLU A 605 10.06 21.48 16.73
C GLU A 605 10.16 20.15 17.46
N ILE A 606 10.26 19.03 16.72
CA ILE A 606 10.47 17.70 17.30
C ILE A 606 11.78 17.67 18.09
N ASN A 607 12.87 18.18 17.53
CA ASN A 607 14.17 18.23 18.21
C ASN A 607 14.16 19.17 19.42
N ALA A 608 13.57 20.36 19.31
CA ALA A 608 13.44 21.28 20.43
C ALA A 608 12.63 20.66 21.58
N ARG A 609 11.58 19.90 21.27
CA ARG A 609 10.80 19.17 22.27
C ARG A 609 11.57 18.01 22.89
N LYS A 610 12.33 17.27 22.10
CA LYS A 610 13.26 16.24 22.59
C LYS A 610 14.25 16.83 23.58
N GLU A 611 14.93 17.92 23.23
CA GLU A 611 15.89 18.59 24.12
C GLU A 611 15.23 19.10 25.40
N PHE A 612 14.01 19.65 25.32
CA PHE A 612 13.24 20.04 26.50
C PHE A 612 12.95 18.85 27.43
N LEU A 613 12.55 17.70 26.89
CA LEU A 613 12.26 16.49 27.68
C LEU A 613 13.53 15.89 28.30
N LEU A 614 14.65 15.89 27.56
CA LEU A 614 15.95 15.46 28.09
C LEU A 614 16.47 16.41 29.17
N ALA A 615 16.28 17.72 29.01
CA ALA A 615 16.59 18.71 30.03
C ALA A 615 15.71 18.54 31.28
N ALA A 616 14.43 18.23 31.13
CA ALA A 616 13.54 17.93 32.26
C ALA A 616 13.98 16.67 33.01
N LEU A 617 14.38 15.62 32.28
CA LEU A 617 14.95 14.40 32.86
C LEU A 617 16.27 14.68 33.61
N ASN A 618 17.13 15.57 33.09
CA ASN A 618 18.36 15.99 33.76
C ASN A 618 18.10 16.90 34.97
N LYS A 619 17.07 17.75 34.94
CA LYS A 619 16.68 18.57 36.10
C LYS A 619 16.22 17.71 37.27
N LEU A 620 15.56 16.58 37.02
CA LEU A 620 15.24 15.62 38.08
C LEU A 620 16.52 15.14 38.79
N ALA A 621 17.59 14.89 38.04
CA ALA A 621 18.88 14.46 38.59
C ALA A 621 19.62 15.52 39.43
N LEU A 622 19.25 16.79 39.31
CA LEU A 622 19.85 17.90 40.04
C LEU A 622 19.12 18.24 41.34
N LYS A 623 17.98 17.58 41.62
CA LYS A 623 17.27 17.81 42.88
C LYS A 623 18.13 17.38 44.07
N PRO A 624 18.27 18.20 45.13
CA PRO A 624 19.10 17.88 46.30
C PRO A 624 18.73 16.56 46.96
N GLU A 625 17.43 16.22 46.96
CA GLU A 625 16.87 14.98 47.49
C GLU A 625 17.33 13.70 46.76
N TYR A 626 17.94 13.81 45.57
CA TYR A 626 18.40 12.67 44.76
C TYR A 626 19.92 12.61 44.57
N ALA A 627 20.66 13.63 45.03
CA ALA A 627 22.10 13.74 44.80
C ALA A 627 22.90 12.51 45.25
N SER A 628 22.53 11.89 46.37
CA SER A 628 23.24 10.73 46.94
C SER A 628 22.84 9.36 46.36
N ILE A 629 21.90 9.30 45.42
CA ILE A 629 21.39 8.05 44.82
C ILE A 629 21.38 8.06 43.29
N ASN A 630 21.91 9.12 42.67
CA ASN A 630 21.87 9.33 41.22
C ASN A 630 22.74 8.34 40.43
N ASP A 631 23.69 7.70 41.11
CA ASP A 631 24.63 6.69 40.60
C ASP A 631 24.12 5.25 40.78
N LYS A 632 22.96 5.04 41.42
CA LYS A 632 22.41 3.71 41.67
C LYS A 632 21.92 3.06 40.38
N ALA A 633 22.19 1.76 40.25
CA ALA A 633 21.94 1.00 39.03
C ALA A 633 20.48 1.08 38.56
N GLU A 634 19.51 1.02 39.48
CA GLU A 634 18.09 1.11 39.13
C GLU A 634 17.71 2.48 38.57
N VAL A 635 18.28 3.56 39.13
CA VAL A 635 18.06 4.95 38.68
C VAL A 635 18.71 5.17 37.32
N VAL A 636 19.94 4.69 37.13
CA VAL A 636 20.66 4.79 35.85
C VAL A 636 19.89 4.05 34.76
N ALA A 637 19.41 2.83 35.03
CA ALA A 637 18.63 2.03 34.09
C ALA A 637 17.31 2.73 33.72
N ALA A 638 16.57 3.26 34.71
CA ALA A 638 15.33 4.01 34.47
C ALA A 638 15.57 5.26 33.60
N ARG A 639 16.65 6.01 33.86
CA ARG A 639 17.03 7.18 33.05
C ARG A 639 17.42 6.81 31.63
N GLN A 640 18.17 5.72 31.45
CA GLN A 640 18.54 5.21 30.12
C GLN A 640 17.28 4.79 29.34
N ALA A 641 16.41 3.98 29.93
CA ALA A 641 15.16 3.54 29.30
C ALA A 641 14.28 4.74 28.89
N LYS A 642 14.18 5.76 29.75
CA LYS A 642 13.41 6.98 29.43
C LYS A 642 14.04 7.81 28.33
N THR A 643 15.37 7.91 28.32
CA THR A 643 16.13 8.59 27.26
C THR A 643 15.93 7.91 25.91
N GLU A 644 16.01 6.58 25.88
CA GLU A 644 15.72 5.76 24.70
C GLU A 644 14.27 5.94 24.24
N GLN A 645 13.30 5.94 25.16
CA GLN A 645 11.89 6.20 24.83
C GLN A 645 11.72 7.57 24.14
N ILE A 646 12.31 8.64 24.68
CA ILE A 646 12.26 9.99 24.10
C ILE A 646 12.90 10.00 22.69
N ASN A 647 14.08 9.40 22.54
CA ASN A 647 14.79 9.33 21.26
C ASN A 647 13.99 8.55 20.20
N ASN A 648 13.50 7.36 20.56
CA ASN A 648 12.73 6.50 19.65
C ASN A 648 11.43 7.16 19.19
N MET A 649 10.74 7.89 20.08
CA MET A 649 9.53 8.64 19.71
C MET A 649 9.84 9.81 18.79
N ALA A 650 10.89 10.58 19.05
CA ALA A 650 11.32 11.68 18.18
C ALA A 650 11.70 11.17 16.78
N GLU A 651 12.53 10.12 16.70
CA GLU A 651 12.92 9.51 15.43
C GLU A 651 11.72 8.93 14.68
N GLY A 652 10.80 8.28 15.39
CA GLY A 652 9.58 7.72 14.81
C GLY A 652 8.64 8.77 14.21
N LEU A 653 8.64 10.00 14.75
CA LEU A 653 7.89 11.12 14.20
C LEU A 653 8.59 11.73 12.98
N ILE A 654 9.91 11.89 13.03
CA ILE A 654 10.71 12.36 11.88
C ILE A 654 10.55 11.40 10.70
N LYS A 655 10.62 10.08 10.93
CA LYS A 655 10.40 9.06 9.89
C LYS A 655 8.99 9.16 9.28
N ARG A 656 7.96 9.40 10.10
CA ARG A 656 6.58 9.62 9.61
C ARG A 656 6.45 10.89 8.78
N LEU A 657 7.11 11.97 9.18
CA LEU A 657 7.14 13.23 8.43
C LEU A 657 7.79 13.04 7.05
N ILE A 658 8.92 12.33 7.00
CA ILE A 658 9.60 11.97 5.74
C ILE A 658 8.68 11.12 4.86
N ALA A 659 8.07 10.07 5.41
CA ALA A 659 7.16 9.19 4.66
C ALA A 659 5.93 9.94 4.11
N GLY A 660 5.40 10.92 4.86
CA GLY A 660 4.31 11.78 4.40
C GLY A 660 4.69 12.62 3.18
N TYR A 661 5.88 13.24 3.20
CA TYR A 661 6.40 13.97 2.04
C TYR A 661 6.73 13.06 0.86
N GLU A 662 7.29 11.88 1.12
CA GLU A 662 7.61 10.91 0.07
C GLU A 662 6.34 10.45 -0.64
N ALA A 663 5.27 10.18 0.10
CA ALA A 663 3.97 9.83 -0.46
C ALA A 663 3.39 10.97 -1.31
N GLN A 664 3.44 12.22 -0.82
CA GLN A 664 2.96 13.40 -1.59
C GLN A 664 3.72 13.59 -2.90
N ILE A 665 5.05 13.42 -2.90
CA ILE A 665 5.88 13.53 -4.10
C ILE A 665 5.58 12.38 -5.06
N LYS A 666 5.57 11.13 -4.59
CA LYS A 666 5.30 9.96 -5.44
C LYS A 666 3.90 9.98 -6.05
N THR A 667 2.91 10.48 -5.32
CA THR A 667 1.52 10.59 -5.78
C THR A 667 1.20 11.92 -6.46
N PHE A 668 2.21 12.76 -6.72
CA PHE A 668 2.03 14.05 -7.37
C PHE A 668 1.28 13.91 -8.70
N PRO A 669 0.15 14.62 -8.88
CA PRO A 669 -0.66 14.51 -10.09
C PRO A 669 0.04 15.19 -11.27
N ILE A 670 0.20 14.45 -12.36
CA ILE A 670 0.76 14.96 -13.61
C ILE A 670 -0.40 15.07 -14.59
N GLN A 671 -0.94 16.28 -14.74
CA GLN A 671 -2.06 16.56 -15.63
C GLN A 671 -1.74 17.81 -16.43
N PHE A 672 -1.81 17.68 -17.76
CA PHE A 672 -1.81 18.81 -18.67
C PHE A 672 -3.25 19.29 -18.84
N SER A 673 -3.45 20.59 -19.00
CA SER A 673 -4.77 21.22 -18.89
C SER A 673 -5.72 20.89 -20.05
N GLY A 674 -5.30 20.05 -21.02
CA GLY A 674 -6.04 19.75 -22.25
C GLY A 674 -6.21 20.95 -23.19
N ASN A 675 -5.91 22.16 -22.71
CA ASN A 675 -6.02 23.42 -23.45
C ASN A 675 -4.71 23.84 -24.10
N ALA A 676 -3.63 23.08 -23.94
CA ALA A 676 -2.42 23.33 -24.70
C ALA A 676 -2.75 23.20 -26.20
N THR A 677 -2.62 24.29 -26.95
CA THR A 677 -2.92 24.33 -28.38
C THR A 677 -1.68 24.04 -29.22
N ASN A 678 -0.50 24.08 -28.60
CA ASN A 678 0.78 23.91 -29.25
C ASN A 678 1.86 23.42 -28.26
N VAL A 679 3.00 22.99 -28.81
CA VAL A 679 4.15 22.46 -28.06
C VAL A 679 4.73 23.47 -27.06
N GLN A 680 4.68 24.78 -27.33
CA GLN A 680 5.21 25.79 -26.41
C GLN A 680 4.35 25.91 -25.14
N GLU A 681 3.03 25.83 -25.26
CA GLU A 681 2.10 25.81 -24.13
C GLU A 681 2.26 24.54 -23.29
N LEU A 682 2.45 23.39 -23.94
CA LEU A 682 2.77 22.14 -23.25
C LEU A 682 4.05 22.25 -22.41
N HIS A 683 5.13 22.83 -22.97
CA HIS A 683 6.35 23.08 -22.20
C HIS A 683 6.18 24.13 -21.10
N ARG A 684 5.23 25.07 -21.24
CA ARG A 684 4.89 26.01 -20.16
C ARG A 684 4.21 25.28 -19.01
N GLU A 685 3.27 24.40 -19.30
CA GLU A 685 2.57 23.59 -18.29
C GLU A 685 3.52 22.60 -17.60
N ALA A 686 4.42 21.94 -18.34
CA ALA A 686 5.45 21.09 -17.76
C ALA A 686 6.35 21.86 -16.78
N ARG A 687 6.70 23.11 -17.09
CA ARG A 687 7.44 23.99 -16.17
C ARG A 687 6.63 24.37 -14.94
N GLN A 688 5.32 24.60 -15.08
CA GLN A 688 4.43 24.85 -13.93
C GLN A 688 4.32 23.64 -13.00
N LEU A 689 4.16 22.43 -13.56
CA LEU A 689 4.16 21.18 -12.77
C LEU A 689 5.48 20.98 -12.03
N LYS A 690 6.62 21.22 -12.69
CA LYS A 690 7.94 21.20 -12.03
C LYS A 690 8.07 22.26 -10.94
N HIS A 691 7.45 23.43 -11.11
CA HIS A 691 7.44 24.48 -10.10
C HIS A 691 6.61 24.07 -8.87
N GLN A 692 5.41 23.53 -9.08
CA GLN A 692 4.54 23.00 -8.00
C GLN A 692 5.21 21.84 -7.25
N LEU A 693 5.89 20.95 -7.96
CA LEU A 693 6.69 19.88 -7.33
C LEU A 693 7.81 20.50 -6.47
N ASN A 694 8.49 21.52 -6.98
CA ASN A 694 9.51 22.23 -6.21
C ASN A 694 8.92 22.94 -4.99
N ASP A 695 7.68 23.42 -5.01
CA ASP A 695 7.04 24.00 -3.82
C ASP A 695 6.86 22.96 -2.71
N ILE A 696 6.45 21.73 -3.06
CA ILE A 696 6.35 20.62 -2.11
C ILE A 696 7.74 20.26 -1.55
N VAL A 697 8.76 20.19 -2.42
CA VAL A 697 10.14 19.90 -2.01
C VAL A 697 10.71 21.00 -1.12
N ASN A 698 10.47 22.28 -1.44
CA ASN A 698 10.90 23.42 -0.65
C ASN A 698 10.21 23.45 0.72
N LYS A 699 8.94 23.05 0.79
CA LYS A 699 8.24 22.85 2.06
C LYS A 699 8.87 21.70 2.86
N ALA A 700 9.21 20.58 2.22
CA ALA A 700 9.90 19.47 2.88
C ALA A 700 11.28 19.89 3.41
N ILE A 701 12.07 20.67 2.66
CA ILE A 701 13.35 21.24 3.10
C ILE A 701 13.15 22.15 4.31
N ARG A 702 12.12 23.00 4.31
CA ARG A 702 11.82 23.88 5.44
C ARG A 702 11.47 23.09 6.71
N ASP A 703 10.67 22.04 6.56
CA ASP A 703 10.21 21.25 7.69
C ASP A 703 11.25 20.25 8.20
N LEU A 704 12.15 19.76 7.33
CA LEU A 704 13.18 18.77 7.66
C LEU A 704 14.59 19.36 7.81
N GLY A 705 14.80 20.63 7.48
CA GLY A 705 16.09 21.32 7.41
C GLY A 705 16.95 20.93 6.19
N GLU A 706 16.91 19.67 5.79
CA GLU A 706 17.62 19.11 4.65
C GLU A 706 16.71 18.13 3.89
N LEU A 707 16.99 17.91 2.60
CA LEU A 707 16.23 16.95 1.79
C LEU A 707 16.84 15.55 1.92
N PRO A 708 16.15 14.57 2.56
CA PRO A 708 16.67 13.22 2.70
C PRO A 708 16.85 12.52 1.34
N PRO A 709 17.77 11.53 1.23
CA PRO A 709 18.01 10.80 -0.01
C PRO A 709 16.76 10.17 -0.63
N SER A 710 15.84 9.66 0.21
CA SER A 710 14.58 9.08 -0.28
C SER A 710 13.68 10.12 -0.97
N LEU A 711 13.67 11.38 -0.49
CA LEU A 711 12.92 12.46 -1.12
C LEU A 711 13.62 13.00 -2.36
N GLN A 712 14.96 12.98 -2.40
CA GLN A 712 15.73 13.29 -3.62
C GLN A 712 15.39 12.31 -4.75
N GLU A 713 15.36 11.02 -4.43
CA GLU A 713 15.00 9.97 -5.38
C GLU A 713 13.53 10.06 -5.80
N ALA A 714 12.60 10.28 -4.86
CA ALA A 714 11.19 10.48 -5.16
C ALA A 714 10.96 11.69 -6.08
N ARG A 715 11.68 12.79 -5.83
CA ARG A 715 11.68 13.98 -6.69
C ARG A 715 12.17 13.63 -8.09
N ARG A 716 13.33 12.99 -8.22
CA ARG A 716 13.91 12.59 -9.50
C ARG A 716 12.93 11.74 -10.33
N GLN A 717 12.35 10.71 -9.71
CA GLN A 717 11.37 9.84 -10.36
C GLN A 717 10.11 10.61 -10.82
N THR A 718 9.70 11.61 -10.06
CA THR A 718 8.52 12.42 -10.40
C THR A 718 8.84 13.42 -11.53
N GLU A 719 10.02 14.04 -11.52
CA GLU A 719 10.50 14.87 -12.63
C GLU A 719 10.61 14.06 -13.93
N GLU A 720 11.14 12.83 -13.87
CA GLU A 720 11.21 11.90 -15.01
C GLU A 720 9.83 11.54 -15.55
N ARG A 721 8.84 11.33 -14.67
CA ARG A 721 7.45 11.11 -15.08
C ARG A 721 6.85 12.33 -15.77
N ILE A 722 7.13 13.54 -15.29
CA ILE A 722 6.69 14.78 -15.94
C ILE A 722 7.30 14.89 -17.34
N ASP A 723 8.60 14.60 -17.48
CA ASP A 723 9.30 14.68 -18.77
C ASP A 723 8.81 13.61 -19.75
N ALA A 724 8.56 12.38 -19.28
CA ALA A 724 7.98 11.31 -20.08
C ALA A 724 6.57 11.67 -20.58
N ALA A 725 5.72 12.22 -19.70
CA ALA A 725 4.38 12.66 -20.06
C ALA A 725 4.41 13.84 -21.06
N THR A 726 5.33 14.79 -20.86
CA THR A 726 5.56 15.91 -21.79
C THR A 726 5.96 15.40 -23.18
N LYS A 727 6.88 14.43 -23.25
CA LYS A 727 7.32 13.84 -24.52
C LYS A 727 6.19 13.09 -25.24
N HIS A 728 5.36 12.38 -24.48
CA HIS A 728 4.20 11.67 -25.03
C HIS A 728 3.19 12.65 -25.66
N GLU A 729 2.84 13.73 -24.95
CA GLU A 729 1.95 14.76 -25.48
C GLU A 729 2.56 15.51 -26.67
N GLN A 730 3.86 15.81 -26.63
CA GLN A 730 4.54 16.45 -27.77
C GLN A 730 4.49 15.58 -29.04
N LEU A 731 4.63 14.26 -28.90
CA LEU A 731 4.45 13.33 -30.02
C LEU A 731 3.02 13.35 -30.57
N ALA A 732 2.01 13.55 -29.72
CA ALA A 732 0.62 13.71 -30.15
C ALA A 732 0.45 15.00 -30.96
N PHE A 733 0.96 16.15 -30.47
CA PHE A 733 0.93 17.41 -31.23
C PHE A 733 1.62 17.29 -32.59
N ASN A 734 2.81 16.70 -32.64
CA ASN A 734 3.55 16.53 -33.90
C ASN A 734 2.77 15.67 -34.92
N LYS A 735 2.03 14.66 -34.45
CA LYS A 735 1.16 13.85 -35.33
C LYS A 735 -0.02 14.65 -35.87
N VAL A 736 -0.64 15.50 -35.04
CA VAL A 736 -1.74 16.37 -35.49
C VAL A 736 -1.24 17.41 -36.49
N GLU A 737 -0.09 18.02 -36.24
CA GLU A 737 0.53 19.00 -37.14
C GLU A 737 0.89 18.36 -38.50
N ALA A 738 1.51 17.17 -38.49
CA ALA A 738 1.79 16.40 -39.71
C ALA A 738 0.50 16.06 -40.48
N ALA A 739 -0.60 15.72 -39.79
CA ALA A 739 -1.88 15.46 -40.43
C ALA A 739 -2.52 16.72 -41.03
N ILE A 740 -2.36 17.88 -40.38
CA ILE A 740 -2.83 19.18 -40.90
C ILE A 740 -2.02 19.57 -42.14
N ASP A 741 -0.70 19.43 -42.11
CA ASP A 741 0.17 19.76 -43.25
C ASP A 741 -0.08 18.81 -44.42
N PHE A 742 -0.28 17.52 -44.15
CA PHE A 742 -0.72 16.57 -45.16
C PHE A 742 -2.07 16.98 -45.78
N LYS A 743 -3.07 17.36 -44.97
CA LYS A 743 -4.36 17.86 -45.47
C LYS A 743 -4.22 19.14 -46.30
N LYS A 744 -3.37 20.08 -45.90
CA LYS A 744 -3.09 21.29 -46.68
C LYS A 744 -2.41 20.96 -48.00
N HIS A 745 -1.46 20.03 -47.99
CA HIS A 745 -0.77 19.56 -49.19
C HIS A 745 -1.75 18.91 -50.18
N VAL A 746 -2.63 18.01 -49.69
CA VAL A 746 -3.70 17.40 -50.49
C VAL A 746 -4.70 18.44 -51.01
N ALA A 747 -5.06 19.44 -50.21
CA ALA A 747 -5.97 20.51 -50.62
C ALA A 747 -5.37 21.40 -51.73
N HIS A 748 -4.05 21.63 -51.72
CA HIS A 748 -3.35 22.38 -52.77
C HIS A 748 -3.31 21.62 -54.12
N HIS A 749 -3.26 20.29 -54.08
CA HIS A 749 -3.18 19.44 -55.28
C HIS A 749 -4.53 18.87 -55.73
N LYS A 750 -5.64 19.41 -55.20
CA LYS A 750 -7.01 18.93 -55.48
C LYS A 750 -7.39 19.04 -56.97
N HIS A 751 -6.82 20.01 -57.69
CA HIS A 751 -7.03 20.19 -59.13
C HIS A 751 -6.21 19.18 -59.98
N ASP A 752 -5.05 18.75 -59.47
CA ASP A 752 -4.19 17.76 -60.11
C ASP A 752 -4.70 16.33 -59.87
N LEU A 753 -5.24 16.05 -58.68
CA LEU A 753 -5.93 14.80 -58.36
C LEU A 753 -7.14 14.54 -59.28
N GLY A 754 -7.96 15.56 -59.57
CA GLY A 754 -9.09 15.42 -60.50
C GLY A 754 -8.68 15.30 -61.98
N THR A 755 -7.46 15.67 -62.34
CA THR A 755 -6.89 15.46 -63.68
C THR A 755 -6.28 14.06 -63.78
N PHE A 756 -5.63 13.62 -62.71
CA PHE A 756 -5.07 12.30 -62.56
C PHE A 756 -6.15 11.20 -62.51
N GLU A 757 -7.25 11.42 -61.80
CA GLU A 757 -8.41 10.51 -61.74
C GLU A 757 -9.06 10.34 -63.12
N ARG A 758 -9.15 11.42 -63.91
CA ARG A 758 -9.58 11.36 -65.32
C ARG A 758 -8.62 10.56 -66.20
N HIS A 759 -7.31 10.71 -66.01
CA HIS A 759 -6.32 9.90 -66.73
C HIS A 759 -6.38 8.42 -66.33
N LEU A 760 -6.60 8.11 -65.05
CA LEU A 760 -6.81 6.73 -64.56
C LEU A 760 -8.01 6.06 -65.22
N ILE A 761 -9.13 6.79 -65.34
CA ILE A 761 -10.33 6.33 -66.05
C ILE A 761 -10.04 6.08 -67.53
N GLU A 762 -9.27 6.94 -68.20
CA GLU A 762 -8.89 6.72 -69.61
C GLU A 762 -7.93 5.55 -69.80
N VAL A 763 -6.96 5.37 -68.89
CA VAL A 763 -6.06 4.20 -68.90
C VAL A 763 -6.87 2.92 -68.67
N GLU A 764 -7.84 2.91 -67.76
CA GLU A 764 -8.73 1.76 -67.54
C GLU A 764 -9.53 1.41 -68.81
N LYS A 765 -10.06 2.42 -69.52
CA LYS A 765 -10.73 2.22 -70.82
C LYS A 765 -9.78 1.69 -71.89
N MET A 766 -8.52 2.14 -71.91
CA MET A 766 -7.50 1.62 -72.83
C MET A 766 -7.17 0.16 -72.51
N VAL A 767 -7.00 -0.21 -71.25
CA VAL A 767 -6.74 -1.59 -70.80
C VAL A 767 -7.90 -2.52 -71.18
N LYS A 768 -9.15 -2.09 -70.98
CA LYS A 768 -10.35 -2.82 -71.41
C LYS A 768 -10.43 -2.99 -72.93
N ARG A 769 -9.99 -2.01 -73.72
CA ARG A 769 -9.90 -2.15 -75.18
C ARG A 769 -8.82 -3.16 -75.59
N VAL A 770 -7.66 -3.12 -74.94
CA VAL A 770 -6.56 -4.08 -75.19
C VAL A 770 -6.96 -5.51 -74.81
N GLU A 771 -7.79 -5.69 -73.78
CA GLU A 771 -8.39 -6.99 -73.41
C GLU A 771 -9.17 -7.62 -74.56
N VAL A 772 -9.97 -6.81 -75.25
CA VAL A 772 -10.86 -7.26 -76.32
C VAL A 772 -10.13 -7.40 -77.66
N GLU A 773 -9.28 -6.44 -78.00
CA GLU A 773 -8.65 -6.36 -79.34
C GLU A 773 -7.33 -7.15 -79.42
N HIS A 774 -6.58 -7.25 -78.31
CA HIS A 774 -5.24 -7.83 -78.28
C HIS A 774 -4.96 -8.67 -77.01
N PRO A 775 -5.67 -9.81 -76.81
CA PRO A 775 -5.61 -10.59 -75.57
C PRO A 775 -4.21 -11.07 -75.17
N ALA A 776 -3.31 -11.29 -76.14
CA ALA A 776 -1.91 -11.65 -75.87
C ALA A 776 -1.09 -10.52 -75.21
N LYS A 777 -1.52 -9.26 -75.31
CA LYS A 777 -0.86 -8.08 -74.71
C LYS A 777 -1.58 -7.58 -73.45
N TYR A 778 -2.75 -8.13 -73.13
CA TYR A 778 -3.58 -7.72 -72.00
C TYR A 778 -2.89 -7.90 -70.65
N SER A 779 -2.13 -9.00 -70.46
CA SER A 779 -1.40 -9.23 -69.20
C SER A 779 -0.41 -8.10 -68.91
N HIS A 780 0.27 -7.58 -69.94
CA HIS A 780 1.24 -6.49 -69.77
C HIS A 780 0.55 -5.15 -69.49
N ALA A 781 -0.57 -4.86 -70.18
CA ALA A 781 -1.37 -3.66 -69.95
C ALA A 781 -2.01 -3.66 -68.55
N LYS A 782 -2.44 -4.82 -68.06
CA LYS A 782 -3.04 -4.99 -66.73
C LYS A 782 -2.00 -4.82 -65.62
N THR A 783 -0.81 -5.42 -65.75
CA THR A 783 0.28 -5.21 -64.78
C THR A 783 0.68 -3.73 -64.66
N LEU A 784 0.69 -3.00 -65.77
CA LEU A 784 1.03 -1.57 -65.79
C LEU A 784 -0.06 -0.72 -65.10
N TYR A 785 -1.33 -1.07 -65.29
CA TYR A 785 -2.46 -0.44 -64.61
C TYR A 785 -2.48 -0.73 -63.11
N ASP A 786 -2.26 -1.98 -62.71
CA ASP A 786 -2.23 -2.40 -61.31
C ASP A 786 -1.05 -1.74 -60.57
N ALA A 787 0.11 -1.58 -61.23
CA ALA A 787 1.25 -0.83 -60.70
C ALA A 787 0.93 0.67 -60.51
N LEU A 788 0.21 1.28 -61.47
CA LEU A 788 -0.26 2.66 -61.38
C LEU A 788 -1.24 2.86 -60.21
N ILE A 789 -2.20 1.95 -60.01
CA ILE A 789 -3.12 2.01 -58.87
C ILE A 789 -2.38 1.80 -57.55
N THR A 790 -1.38 0.92 -57.52
CA THR A 790 -0.60 0.63 -56.31
C THR A 790 0.20 1.85 -55.87
N HIS A 791 0.87 2.56 -56.80
CA HIS A 791 1.59 3.80 -56.45
C HIS A 791 0.65 4.90 -55.90
N VAL A 792 -0.58 4.97 -56.42
CA VAL A 792 -1.58 5.96 -56.03
C VAL A 792 -2.18 5.68 -54.65
N THR A 793 -2.48 4.41 -54.37
CA THR A 793 -3.05 4.00 -53.08
C THR A 793 -2.05 4.08 -51.92
N HIS A 794 -0.74 4.05 -52.21
CA HIS A 794 0.31 4.14 -51.20
C HIS A 794 0.86 5.57 -51.03
N GLY A 795 0.31 6.57 -51.73
CA GLY A 795 0.70 7.98 -51.57
C GLY A 795 2.16 8.27 -51.94
N GLN A 796 2.78 7.45 -52.79
CA GLN A 796 4.11 7.71 -53.33
C GLN A 796 3.98 8.61 -54.56
N PHE A 797 3.88 9.92 -54.31
CA PHE A 797 4.04 10.97 -55.33
C PHE A 797 5.12 11.96 -54.88
#